data_AF-A0A1G1F169-F1
#
_entry.id   AF-A0A1G1F169-F1
#
_cell.length_a   1.000
_cell.length_b   1.000
_cell.length_c   1.000
_cell.angle_alpha   90.00
_cell.angle_beta   90.00
_cell.angle_gamma   90.00
#
_symmetry.space_group_name_H-M   'P 1'
#
loop_
_entity.id
_entity.type
_entity.pdbx_description
1 polymer ?
#
loop_
_entity_poly.entity_id
_entity_poly.type
_entity_poly.pdbx_seq_one_letter_code
_entity_poly.pdbx_strand_id
1 'polypeptide(L)'
;MNSGTTNVVTIKGKVSGKRVSSKILEAQIQHSVQEGARELHIIADGQHGIGGRIWPRGEAIKITVEGPVGQRCGSMGMSGTEILVKNSVSDDVGWINCGAKITVLGDVTNGAWNAAAQGTLYVQGGGGARCDTMTKHNPRFEPPQSWYFRNVGDSFAEFKAGGIAVVCGVNPRNHENILGYRPCVGMVGGTIYFRGPIQGYSEKDVNLLDLTGQDWEWLKTNMKPYLEAIDRMEHYKELTRSANDWKKFIAYTPQEKRARKWFKMSTSDFRKNLWEKAVGQGGIFAEYLDHELTLLPYITTGGDRRNKPVWANEKYAPPCAYACPTHIPSHKRASLIRQGKLSEALELVLQYSPLPATVCGQICPNLCMQSCTRGRLDKPLNIDKLGKLALDLPAPKKAAPTGHKIAVIGGGPAGMSTAWQLALKGHTIYLYESADKLGGKIEQCIPRERLPHEILEKEISRFRELGITLHLNTKVTKEKFDEIYKSHEVVIIAIGAHQPRKIAFPGSEDIVSAYDFLKDINSGKHPDLKGKKVVVIGAGNVGMDVCSEAFNYGSESVTAVDIQKPAAFGAEMEIAKGKGTQVAWPRLTEKYDAKNKKLHFKDGSSMDADFVVMSIGDVPQIDFLPQGIHSERGWIKVNDNYQTSDVKVFAIGDVTGLGLITHAIGHGRLAAENIHYLVSHAPRFPEIKQVIPYERIKTEYYDVCKGDFSPEAEANKCMSCATCRDCRMCETTCYWGAISRVEHKDGSYEYVVDENLCIGCGFCAGICPCGVWEMTENI
;
A
#
# COMPACT_ATOMS: atom_id res chain seq x y z
N MET A 1 -7.16 29.19 31.18
CA MET A 1 -5.90 29.89 31.52
C MET A 1 -5.54 29.52 32.94
N ASN A 2 -4.59 28.59 33.14
CA ASN A 2 -3.90 28.39 34.41
C ASN A 2 -2.43 28.65 34.14
N SER A 3 -1.97 29.85 34.46
CA SER A 3 -0.56 30.22 34.45
C SER A 3 0.12 29.51 35.64
N GLY A 4 0.51 28.25 35.45
CA GLY A 4 1.33 27.51 36.40
C GLY A 4 2.77 28.00 36.31
N THR A 5 3.22 28.75 37.31
CA THR A 5 4.66 28.97 37.55
C THR A 5 5.35 27.61 37.67
N THR A 6 6.21 27.25 36.72
CA THR A 6 7.05 26.06 36.81
C THR A 6 8.04 26.22 37.96
N ASN A 7 7.75 25.59 39.10
CA ASN A 7 8.67 25.54 40.23
C ASN A 7 9.86 24.63 39.87
N VAL A 8 11.03 25.22 39.61
CA VAL A 8 12.28 24.48 39.43
C VAL A 8 12.68 23.85 40.76
N VAL A 9 12.88 22.53 40.78
CA VAL A 9 13.30 21.79 41.98
C VAL A 9 14.83 21.68 42.02
N THR A 10 15.46 22.31 43.01
CA THR A 10 16.92 22.24 43.18
C THR A 10 17.34 21.07 44.08
N ILE A 11 18.23 20.21 43.59
CA ILE A 11 18.80 19.09 44.34
C ILE A 11 20.32 19.27 44.44
N LYS A 12 20.84 19.25 45.67
CA LYS A 12 22.26 19.51 45.94
C LYS A 12 23.02 18.21 46.16
N GLY A 13 24.10 18.01 45.41
CA GLY A 13 25.07 16.94 45.57
C GLY A 13 25.94 17.08 46.82
N LYS A 14 25.83 18.18 47.56
CA LYS A 14 26.51 18.43 48.83
C LYS A 14 25.52 19.01 49.84
N VAL A 15 25.42 18.38 51.01
CA VAL A 15 24.55 18.83 52.11
C VAL A 15 25.41 18.93 53.37
N SER A 16 25.38 20.08 54.04
CA SER A 16 26.18 20.36 55.26
C SER A 16 27.66 20.04 55.10
N GLY A 17 28.24 20.39 53.94
CA GLY A 17 29.65 20.17 53.65
C GLY A 17 30.02 18.74 53.21
N LYS A 18 29.09 17.77 53.22
CA LYS A 18 29.34 16.37 52.86
C LYS A 18 28.72 16.02 51.50
N ARG A 19 29.48 15.28 50.68
CA ARG A 19 29.01 14.79 49.37
C ARG A 19 27.91 13.76 49.54
N VAL A 20 26.79 13.96 48.84
CA VAL A 20 25.67 13.00 48.74
C VAL A 20 26.07 11.85 47.83
N SER A 21 25.76 10.61 48.21
CA SER A 21 26.04 9.44 47.36
C SER A 21 25.20 9.46 46.08
N SER A 22 25.70 8.89 45.00
CA SER A 22 24.98 8.87 43.72
C SER A 22 23.62 8.15 43.80
N LYS A 23 23.52 7.10 44.63
CA LYS A 23 22.26 6.40 44.89
C LYS A 23 21.21 7.32 45.52
N ILE A 24 21.61 8.10 46.53
CA ILE A 24 20.68 9.00 47.24
C ILE A 24 20.26 10.15 46.33
N LEU A 25 21.21 10.74 45.59
CA LEU A 25 20.91 11.82 44.64
C LEU A 25 19.92 11.35 43.56
N GLU A 26 20.14 10.16 42.98
CA GLU A 26 19.23 9.59 41.99
C GLU A 26 17.84 9.31 42.56
N ALA A 27 17.75 8.77 43.78
CA ALA A 27 16.47 8.55 44.45
C ALA A 27 15.71 9.86 44.68
N GLN A 28 16.42 10.94 45.03
CA GLN A 28 15.81 12.27 45.17
C GLN A 28 15.28 12.79 43.83
N ILE A 29 16.06 12.65 42.75
CA ILE A 29 15.64 13.04 41.39
C ILE A 29 14.36 12.29 40.99
N GLN A 30 14.34 10.96 41.13
CA GLN A 30 13.18 10.14 40.77
C GLN A 30 11.97 10.48 41.62
N HIS A 31 12.15 10.66 42.94
CA HIS A 31 11.06 11.05 43.83
C HIS A 31 10.49 12.42 43.46
N SER A 32 11.33 13.43 43.20
CA SER A 32 10.86 14.75 42.77
C SER A 32 10.05 14.68 41.47
N VAL A 33 10.46 13.86 40.50
CA VAL A 33 9.69 13.63 39.27
C VAL A 33 8.33 12.97 39.54
N GLN A 34 8.30 11.98 40.44
CA GLN A 34 7.07 11.29 40.85
C GLN A 34 6.07 12.25 41.52
N GLU A 35 6.57 13.18 42.33
CA GLU A 35 5.79 14.26 42.96
C GLU A 35 5.36 15.37 41.98
N GLY A 36 5.66 15.22 40.69
CA GLY A 36 5.19 16.13 39.64
C GLY A 36 6.22 17.15 39.14
N ALA A 37 7.47 17.13 39.63
CA ALA A 37 8.50 18.03 39.11
C ALA A 37 8.80 17.72 37.63
N ARG A 38 8.86 18.78 36.81
CA ARG A 38 9.22 18.69 35.39
C ARG A 38 10.47 19.49 35.05
N GLU A 39 10.91 20.39 35.92
CA GLU A 39 12.16 21.13 35.79
C GLU A 39 13.00 20.92 37.05
N LEU A 40 14.19 20.34 36.89
CA LEU A 40 15.13 20.06 37.98
C LEU A 40 16.45 20.79 37.75
N HIS A 41 17.04 21.30 38.83
CA HIS A 41 18.37 21.88 38.84
C HIS A 41 19.27 21.12 39.82
N ILE A 42 20.25 20.41 39.28
CA ILE A 42 21.14 19.52 40.03
C ILE A 42 22.50 20.20 40.18
N ILE A 43 22.91 20.47 41.41
CA ILE A 43 24.26 20.98 41.72
C ILE A 43 25.12 19.77 42.09
N ALA A 44 25.82 19.21 41.11
CA ALA A 44 26.65 18.02 41.26
C ALA A 44 28.01 18.31 41.92
N ASP A 45 28.57 17.27 42.54
CA ASP A 45 29.89 17.21 43.18
C ASP A 45 30.49 15.81 42.89
N GLY A 46 30.54 15.44 41.61
CA GLY A 46 31.09 14.19 41.09
C GLY A 46 30.15 12.98 41.18
N GLN A 47 28.83 13.15 41.30
CA GLN A 47 27.89 12.02 41.28
C GLN A 47 27.74 11.41 39.89
N HIS A 48 27.56 10.09 39.85
CA HIS A 48 27.37 9.31 38.64
C HIS A 48 25.88 9.14 38.32
N GLY A 49 25.55 8.89 37.06
CA GLY A 49 24.21 8.41 36.66
C GLY A 49 23.11 9.48 36.61
N ILE A 50 23.45 10.76 36.76
CA ILE A 50 22.47 11.84 36.93
C ILE A 50 21.50 11.90 35.73
N GLY A 51 20.20 11.81 36.02
CA GLY A 51 19.10 12.13 35.10
C GLY A 51 18.76 11.07 34.06
N GLY A 52 19.44 9.92 34.08
CA GLY A 52 19.30 8.92 33.02
C GLY A 52 18.10 7.97 33.19
N ARG A 53 17.72 7.55 34.40
CA ARG A 53 16.71 6.50 34.61
C ARG A 53 15.33 7.05 34.93
N ILE A 54 14.93 8.08 34.19
CA ILE A 54 13.65 8.75 34.39
C ILE A 54 12.67 8.24 33.35
N TRP A 55 11.44 7.92 33.77
CA TRP A 55 10.34 7.50 32.90
C TRP A 55 9.26 8.59 32.87
N PRO A 56 9.33 9.52 31.90
CA PRO A 56 8.27 10.51 31.71
C PRO A 56 6.93 9.80 31.40
N ARG A 57 5.87 10.15 32.15
CA ARG A 57 4.50 9.72 31.87
C ARG A 57 3.68 10.93 31.44
N GLY A 58 3.82 11.34 30.17
CA GLY A 58 3.13 12.49 29.60
C GLY A 58 4.09 13.63 29.22
N GLU A 59 4.35 14.56 30.14
CA GLU A 59 5.14 15.77 29.88
C GLU A 59 6.65 15.54 29.93
N ALA A 60 7.39 16.35 29.16
CA ALA A 60 8.85 16.30 29.14
C ALA A 60 9.47 16.76 30.46
N ILE A 61 10.61 16.18 30.82
CA ILE A 61 11.35 16.49 32.04
C ILE A 61 12.68 17.13 31.65
N LYS A 62 12.93 18.34 32.13
CA LYS A 62 14.15 19.12 31.90
C LYS A 62 15.03 19.09 33.13
N ILE A 63 16.31 18.79 32.94
CA ILE A 63 17.29 18.69 34.02
C ILE A 63 18.48 19.55 33.66
N THR A 64 18.75 20.57 34.46
CA THR A 64 19.99 21.35 34.37
C THR A 64 20.99 20.84 35.40
N VAL A 65 22.20 20.51 34.99
CA VAL A 65 23.27 20.01 35.86
C VAL A 65 24.44 20.98 35.87
N GLU A 66 24.88 21.37 37.06
CA GLU A 66 26.02 22.25 37.31
C GLU A 66 27.03 21.58 38.25
N GLY A 67 28.24 22.14 38.33
CA GLY A 67 29.35 21.59 39.13
C GLY A 67 30.08 20.42 38.44
N PRO A 68 30.96 19.71 39.16
CA PRO A 68 31.65 18.53 38.63
C PRO A 68 30.67 17.36 38.40
N VAL A 69 30.60 16.85 37.17
CA VAL A 69 29.69 15.74 36.80
C VAL A 69 30.48 14.44 36.63
N GLY A 70 30.07 13.41 37.37
CA GLY A 70 30.69 12.08 37.30
C GLY A 70 30.22 11.26 36.10
N GLN A 71 30.61 9.98 36.07
CA GLN A 71 30.35 9.09 34.94
C GLN A 71 28.85 8.85 34.71
N ARG A 72 28.48 8.41 33.52
CA ARG A 72 27.14 7.88 33.20
C ARG A 72 26.00 8.88 33.31
N CYS A 73 26.27 10.18 33.20
CA CYS A 73 25.20 11.18 33.11
C CYS A 73 24.25 10.85 31.94
N GLY A 74 22.94 10.86 32.18
CA GLY A 74 21.92 10.51 31.19
C GLY A 74 21.93 9.05 30.70
N SER A 75 22.63 8.14 31.38
CA SER A 75 22.63 6.72 31.00
C SER A 75 21.26 6.07 31.17
N MET A 76 20.84 5.25 30.20
CA MET A 76 19.49 4.68 30.10
C MET A 76 18.39 5.75 29.92
N GLY A 77 18.75 6.94 29.43
CA GLY A 77 17.84 8.06 29.17
C GLY A 77 16.65 7.68 28.29
N MET A 78 15.44 8.01 28.73
CA MET A 78 14.20 7.70 27.99
C MET A 78 13.71 8.91 27.19
N SER A 79 12.91 8.64 26.16
CA SER A 79 12.23 9.69 25.38
C SER A 79 11.41 10.60 26.30
N GLY A 80 11.47 11.90 26.05
CA GLY A 80 10.83 12.92 26.89
C GLY A 80 11.70 13.44 28.04
N THR A 81 12.96 13.02 28.17
CA THR A 81 13.92 13.61 29.11
C THR A 81 14.95 14.47 28.37
N GLU A 82 15.12 15.70 28.84
CA GLU A 82 16.12 16.66 28.35
C GLU A 82 17.11 16.99 29.47
N ILE A 83 18.41 16.81 29.22
CA ILE A 83 19.47 17.05 30.19
C ILE A 83 20.43 18.09 29.62
N LEU A 84 20.56 19.22 30.29
CA LEU A 84 21.54 20.26 30.00
C LEU A 84 22.63 20.24 31.06
N VAL A 85 23.86 19.94 30.67
CA VAL A 85 25.03 20.01 31.55
C VAL A 85 25.84 21.26 31.23
N LYS A 86 26.05 22.13 32.23
CA LYS A 86 26.76 23.41 32.02
C LYS A 86 28.29 23.28 31.92
N ASN A 87 28.85 22.13 32.30
CA ASN A 87 30.29 21.86 32.31
C ASN A 87 30.60 20.53 31.57
N SER A 88 31.88 20.16 31.53
CA SER A 88 32.32 18.85 31.02
C SER A 88 31.79 17.68 31.85
N VAL A 89 31.68 16.50 31.21
CA VAL A 89 31.15 15.27 31.81
C VAL A 89 32.20 14.15 31.77
N SER A 90 32.33 13.43 32.87
CA SER A 90 33.14 12.21 32.96
C SER A 90 32.54 11.05 32.14
N ASP A 91 33.20 9.89 32.09
CA ASP A 91 32.98 8.88 31.05
C ASP A 91 31.52 8.41 30.90
N ASP A 92 31.18 7.83 29.75
CA ASP A 92 29.91 7.13 29.48
C ASP A 92 28.63 8.01 29.49
N VAL A 93 28.74 9.30 29.15
CA VAL A 93 27.53 10.14 28.98
C VAL A 93 26.58 9.52 27.94
N GLY A 94 25.31 9.38 28.30
CA GLY A 94 24.29 8.76 27.43
C GLY A 94 24.52 7.27 27.14
N TRP A 95 25.23 6.54 28.00
CA TRP A 95 25.38 5.10 27.84
C TRP A 95 24.01 4.37 27.86
N ILE A 96 23.76 3.53 26.85
CA ILE A 96 22.48 2.83 26.61
C ILE A 96 21.31 3.84 26.54
N ASN A 97 21.50 5.02 25.96
CA ASN A 97 20.42 5.98 25.79
C ASN A 97 19.30 5.40 24.91
N CYS A 98 18.07 5.51 25.38
CA CYS A 98 16.85 4.99 24.76
C CYS A 98 15.88 6.10 24.35
N GLY A 99 16.33 7.36 24.27
CA GLY A 99 15.53 8.46 23.73
C GLY A 99 15.78 9.83 24.35
N ALA A 100 16.54 9.95 25.44
CA ALA A 100 16.79 11.26 26.03
C ALA A 100 17.63 12.17 25.12
N LYS A 101 17.43 13.48 25.26
CA LYS A 101 18.25 14.53 24.65
C LYS A 101 19.22 15.06 25.70
N ILE A 102 20.51 14.96 25.44
CA ILE A 102 21.57 15.40 26.34
C ILE A 102 22.39 16.48 25.64
N THR A 103 22.53 17.63 26.27
CA THR A 103 23.38 18.73 25.82
C THR A 103 24.47 18.96 26.85
N VAL A 104 25.73 18.95 26.43
CA VAL A 104 26.90 19.18 27.28
C VAL A 104 27.62 20.43 26.78
N LEU A 105 27.65 21.48 27.59
CA LEU A 105 28.33 22.76 27.29
C LEU A 105 29.85 22.72 27.56
N GLY A 106 30.43 21.53 27.58
CA GLY A 106 31.86 21.28 27.78
C GLY A 106 32.33 20.07 27.00
N ASP A 107 33.45 19.48 27.43
CA ASP A 107 33.99 18.25 26.86
C ASP A 107 33.29 17.02 27.43
N VAL A 108 33.22 15.95 26.62
CA VAL A 108 32.85 14.62 27.10
C VAL A 108 34.06 13.71 27.00
N THR A 109 34.27 12.91 28.03
CA THR A 109 35.43 12.02 28.13
C THR A 109 35.13 10.69 27.44
N ASN A 110 35.67 9.57 27.90
CA ASN A 110 35.63 8.33 27.15
C ASN A 110 34.22 7.73 27.13
N GLY A 111 33.91 6.95 26.12
CA GLY A 111 32.69 6.15 26.11
C GLY A 111 31.39 6.92 25.91
N ALA A 112 31.46 8.21 25.55
CA ALA A 112 30.27 9.00 25.28
C ALA A 112 29.40 8.35 24.20
N TRP A 113 28.10 8.27 24.45
CA TRP A 113 27.08 7.73 23.55
C TRP A 113 27.20 6.22 23.26
N ASN A 114 27.90 5.48 24.11
CA ASN A 114 28.06 4.04 23.95
C ASN A 114 26.74 3.29 24.07
N ALA A 115 26.53 2.33 23.16
CA ALA A 115 25.34 1.47 23.11
C ALA A 115 24.00 2.22 23.03
N ALA A 116 23.99 3.51 22.66
CA ALA A 116 22.75 4.25 22.48
C ALA A 116 21.91 3.65 21.34
N ALA A 117 20.61 3.55 21.58
CA ALA A 117 19.63 3.01 20.67
C ALA A 117 18.73 4.09 20.04
N GLN A 118 18.55 5.22 20.73
CA GLN A 118 17.74 6.38 20.32
C GLN A 118 18.23 7.67 21.01
N GLY A 119 17.63 8.81 20.69
CA GLY A 119 17.85 10.10 21.33
C GLY A 119 19.02 10.89 20.72
N THR A 120 19.45 11.95 21.41
CA THR A 120 20.43 12.90 20.86
C THR A 120 21.45 13.35 21.90
N LEU A 121 22.74 13.33 21.55
CA LEU A 121 23.82 13.94 22.30
C LEU A 121 24.40 15.13 21.55
N TYR A 122 24.37 16.31 22.17
CA TYR A 122 24.99 17.53 21.67
C TYR A 122 26.15 17.93 22.59
N VAL A 123 27.35 18.06 22.03
CA VAL A 123 28.57 18.39 22.79
C VAL A 123 29.18 19.68 22.23
N GLN A 124 29.35 20.69 23.10
CA GLN A 124 30.02 21.95 22.78
C GLN A 124 31.55 21.79 22.65
N GLY A 125 32.12 20.80 23.35
CA GLY A 125 33.53 20.44 23.28
C GLY A 125 33.84 19.30 22.30
N GLY A 126 34.84 18.50 22.64
CA GLY A 126 35.23 17.28 21.94
C GLY A 126 34.99 16.02 22.77
N GLY A 127 34.92 14.86 22.09
CA GLY A 127 34.80 13.53 22.70
C GLY A 127 36.15 12.92 23.05
N GLY A 128 36.19 12.05 24.06
CA GLY A 128 37.34 11.22 24.41
C GLY A 128 37.47 9.99 23.51
N ALA A 129 38.18 8.97 23.99
CA ALA A 129 38.28 7.68 23.30
C ALA A 129 36.97 6.90 23.38
N ARG A 130 36.74 6.02 22.41
CA ARG A 130 35.60 5.09 22.36
C ARG A 130 34.25 5.78 22.46
N CYS A 131 34.10 6.97 21.89
CA CYS A 131 32.78 7.55 21.70
C CYS A 131 32.03 6.77 20.60
N ASP A 132 30.69 6.73 20.69
CA ASP A 132 29.79 6.12 19.70
C ASP A 132 29.90 4.60 19.52
N THR A 133 30.57 3.89 20.43
CA THR A 133 30.76 2.44 20.27
C THR A 133 29.46 1.68 20.47
N MET A 134 29.25 0.62 19.68
CA MET A 134 28.09 -0.28 19.77
C MET A 134 26.71 0.40 19.69
N THR A 135 26.61 1.60 19.14
CA THR A 135 25.33 2.27 18.87
C THR A 135 24.46 1.43 17.94
N LYS A 136 23.14 1.39 18.17
CA LYS A 136 22.19 0.55 17.43
C LYS A 136 21.03 1.40 16.94
N HIS A 137 20.55 1.16 15.73
CA HIS A 137 19.30 1.76 15.28
C HIS A 137 18.21 0.68 15.22
N ASN A 138 17.14 0.90 15.98
CA ASN A 138 15.93 0.13 15.83
C ASN A 138 15.02 0.86 14.81
N PRO A 139 14.69 0.27 13.65
CA PRO A 139 13.89 0.93 12.62
C PRO A 139 12.49 1.43 13.06
N ARG A 140 12.00 0.98 14.21
CA ARG A 140 10.75 1.49 14.80
C ARG A 140 10.87 2.92 15.33
N PHE A 141 12.08 3.39 15.61
CA PHE A 141 12.34 4.66 16.27
C PHE A 141 13.36 5.49 15.52
N GLU A 142 13.43 6.79 15.80
CA GLU A 142 14.44 7.66 15.22
C GLU A 142 15.88 7.18 15.55
N PRO A 143 16.83 7.30 14.61
CA PRO A 143 18.21 6.90 14.84
C PRO A 143 18.85 7.72 15.96
N PRO A 144 19.69 7.10 16.82
CA PRO A 144 20.44 7.84 17.82
C PRO A 144 21.41 8.80 17.14
N GLN A 145 21.51 10.02 17.66
CA GLN A 145 22.37 11.07 17.11
C GLN A 145 23.43 11.53 18.11
N SER A 146 24.66 11.76 17.66
CA SER A 146 25.72 12.40 18.45
C SER A 146 26.41 13.51 17.65
N TRP A 147 26.69 14.63 18.31
CA TRP A 147 27.28 15.81 17.69
C TRP A 147 28.43 16.35 18.55
N TYR A 148 29.58 16.53 17.93
CA TYR A 148 30.82 16.98 18.56
C TYR A 148 31.33 18.23 17.84
N PHE A 149 31.51 19.32 18.59
CA PHE A 149 31.88 20.60 18.00
C PHE A 149 33.35 20.61 17.58
N ARG A 150 34.20 19.96 18.40
CA ARG A 150 35.64 19.84 18.17
C ARG A 150 35.98 18.52 17.47
N ASN A 151 36.86 17.72 18.07
CA ASN A 151 37.25 16.39 17.60
C ASN A 151 36.77 15.28 18.55
N VAL A 152 36.96 14.04 18.14
CA VAL A 152 36.80 12.83 18.98
C VAL A 152 38.14 12.10 19.12
N GLY A 153 38.23 11.16 20.06
CA GLY A 153 39.43 10.37 20.35
C GLY A 153 39.42 8.98 19.73
N ASP A 154 40.41 8.18 20.13
CA ASP A 154 40.71 6.86 19.53
C ASP A 154 39.53 5.88 19.59
N SER A 155 39.47 4.96 18.63
CA SER A 155 38.44 3.92 18.51
C SER A 155 37.01 4.48 18.44
N PHE A 156 36.86 5.66 17.85
CA PHE A 156 35.56 6.27 17.59
C PHE A 156 34.67 5.37 16.72
N ALA A 157 33.40 5.20 17.11
CA ALA A 157 32.40 4.41 16.39
C ALA A 157 32.77 2.91 16.20
N GLU A 158 33.54 2.33 17.13
CA GLU A 158 33.82 0.89 17.17
C GLU A 158 32.51 0.07 17.28
N PHE A 159 32.30 -0.91 16.40
CA PHE A 159 31.10 -1.75 16.36
C PHE A 159 29.76 -1.01 16.22
N LYS A 160 29.76 0.20 15.63
CA LYS A 160 28.54 0.97 15.35
C LYS A 160 27.63 0.20 14.37
N ALA A 161 26.38 -0.04 14.78
CA ALA A 161 25.36 -0.79 14.03
C ALA A 161 24.17 0.09 13.59
N GLY A 162 24.26 1.40 13.80
CA GLY A 162 23.23 2.36 13.41
C GLY A 162 23.42 3.72 14.07
N GLY A 163 22.62 4.71 13.66
CA GLY A 163 22.70 6.08 14.17
C GLY A 163 23.51 7.03 13.30
N ILE A 164 23.50 8.30 13.68
CA ILE A 164 24.19 9.39 12.97
C ILE A 164 25.17 10.06 13.93
N ALA A 165 26.41 10.25 13.51
CA ALA A 165 27.37 11.06 14.26
C ALA A 165 27.87 12.24 13.41
N VAL A 166 28.10 13.40 14.04
CA VAL A 166 28.63 14.59 13.38
C VAL A 166 29.83 15.13 14.16
N VAL A 167 30.96 15.31 13.50
CA VAL A 167 32.19 15.87 14.08
C VAL A 167 32.59 17.13 13.30
N CYS A 168 32.37 18.30 13.90
CA CYS A 168 32.52 19.59 13.21
C CYS A 168 33.98 20.02 13.02
N GLY A 169 34.92 19.51 13.83
CA GLY A 169 36.35 19.78 13.69
C GLY A 169 36.74 21.24 13.96
N VAL A 170 35.95 22.00 14.74
CA VAL A 170 36.30 23.37 15.13
C VAL A 170 37.31 23.32 16.27
N ASN A 171 38.47 23.96 16.12
CA ASN A 171 39.54 23.99 17.15
C ASN A 171 39.84 22.60 17.78
N PRO A 172 40.16 21.58 16.97
CA PRO A 172 40.37 20.22 17.45
C PRO A 172 41.58 20.14 18.39
N ARG A 173 41.59 19.19 19.32
CA ARG A 173 42.75 18.90 20.19
C ARG A 173 43.97 18.45 19.40
N ASN A 174 43.75 17.73 18.29
CA ASN A 174 44.78 17.38 17.31
C ASN A 174 44.35 17.93 15.94
N HIS A 175 45.11 18.89 15.43
CA HIS A 175 44.81 19.56 14.15
C HIS A 175 45.06 18.67 12.93
N GLU A 176 45.80 17.57 13.06
CA GLU A 176 46.09 16.64 11.97
C GLU A 176 45.18 15.42 11.94
N ASN A 177 44.43 15.16 13.03
CA ASN A 177 43.56 14.00 13.12
C ASN A 177 42.37 14.25 14.05
N ILE A 178 41.19 14.48 13.46
CA ILE A 178 39.98 14.81 14.22
C ILE A 178 39.18 13.60 14.71
N LEU A 179 39.51 12.38 14.26
CA LEU A 179 38.77 11.15 14.57
C LEU A 179 39.57 10.13 15.41
N GLY A 180 40.77 10.50 15.84
CA GLY A 180 41.65 9.61 16.62
C GLY A 180 42.18 8.42 15.81
N TYR A 181 42.81 7.48 16.51
CA TYR A 181 43.34 6.25 15.93
C TYR A 181 42.25 5.19 15.77
N ARG A 182 42.25 4.48 14.62
CA ARG A 182 41.32 3.37 14.30
C ARG A 182 39.82 3.69 14.45
N PRO A 183 39.30 4.75 13.82
CA PRO A 183 37.86 4.97 13.79
C PRO A 183 37.15 3.89 12.95
N CYS A 184 35.89 3.62 13.29
CA CYS A 184 34.92 2.79 12.56
C CYS A 184 35.23 1.28 12.46
N VAL A 185 36.14 0.75 13.28
CA VAL A 185 36.43 -0.69 13.29
C VAL A 185 35.18 -1.48 13.67
N GLY A 186 34.81 -2.46 12.84
CA GLY A 186 33.64 -3.31 13.06
C GLY A 186 32.29 -2.61 12.82
N MET A 187 32.26 -1.42 12.24
CA MET A 187 31.02 -0.72 11.90
C MET A 187 30.21 -1.52 10.85
N VAL A 188 28.93 -1.73 11.12
CA VAL A 188 27.99 -2.51 10.28
C VAL A 188 26.73 -1.72 9.89
N GLY A 189 26.56 -0.51 10.41
CA GLY A 189 25.47 0.39 10.04
C GLY A 189 25.68 1.81 10.58
N GLY A 190 24.91 2.77 10.08
CA GLY A 190 24.97 4.19 10.49
C GLY A 190 25.80 5.07 9.55
N THR A 191 25.78 6.38 9.84
CA THR A 191 26.47 7.41 9.04
C THR A 191 27.26 8.34 9.96
N ILE A 192 28.46 8.71 9.55
CA ILE A 192 29.31 9.67 10.28
C ILE A 192 29.67 10.80 9.34
N TYR A 193 29.27 12.03 9.67
CA TYR A 193 29.69 13.25 8.98
C TYR A 193 30.85 13.88 9.73
N PHE A 194 31.89 14.31 9.01
CA PHE A 194 33.03 14.96 9.64
C PHE A 194 33.66 16.03 8.75
N ARG A 195 34.27 17.04 9.39
CA ARG A 195 34.99 18.15 8.75
C ARG A 195 36.39 18.29 9.33
N GLY A 196 37.40 18.16 8.48
CA GLY A 196 38.82 18.28 8.85
C GLY A 196 39.65 17.01 8.55
N PRO A 197 40.96 17.04 8.84
CA PRO A 197 41.88 15.98 8.45
C PRO A 197 41.77 14.73 9.34
N ILE A 198 42.08 13.57 8.74
CA ILE A 198 42.14 12.27 9.39
C ILE A 198 43.43 11.54 8.97
N GLN A 199 43.99 10.70 9.85
CA GLN A 199 45.23 9.94 9.57
C GLN A 199 44.99 8.46 9.22
N GLY A 200 43.75 7.96 9.33
CA GLY A 200 43.39 6.60 8.94
C GLY A 200 41.99 6.19 9.42
N TYR A 201 41.44 5.11 8.86
CA TYR A 201 40.13 4.56 9.21
C TYR A 201 40.03 3.07 8.83
N SER A 202 38.96 2.38 9.25
CA SER A 202 38.71 0.99 8.84
C SER A 202 38.18 0.90 7.40
N GLU A 203 39.07 0.82 6.42
CA GLU A 203 38.73 0.59 5.00
C GLU A 203 37.98 -0.72 4.75
N LYS A 204 38.08 -1.67 5.68
CA LYS A 204 37.35 -2.94 5.66
C LYS A 204 35.85 -2.76 5.91
N ASP A 205 35.49 -1.80 6.75
CA ASP A 205 34.14 -1.70 7.32
C ASP A 205 33.31 -0.57 6.74
N VAL A 206 33.94 0.53 6.34
CA VAL A 206 33.26 1.75 5.88
C VAL A 206 33.81 2.28 4.57
N ASN A 207 32.95 2.98 3.84
CA ASN A 207 33.30 3.74 2.66
C ASN A 207 33.45 5.22 3.00
N LEU A 208 34.54 5.85 2.56
CA LEU A 208 34.75 7.30 2.63
C LEU A 208 34.16 7.95 1.38
N LEU A 209 33.19 8.84 1.56
CA LEU A 209 32.45 9.46 0.46
C LEU A 209 32.33 10.98 0.63
N ASP A 210 32.12 11.65 -0.49
CA ASP A 210 31.59 13.01 -0.53
C ASP A 210 30.11 13.05 -0.12
N LEU A 211 29.65 14.22 0.31
CA LEU A 211 28.24 14.45 0.61
C LEU A 211 27.45 14.61 -0.70
N THR A 212 26.29 13.97 -0.76
CA THR A 212 25.27 14.22 -1.78
C THR A 212 24.51 15.50 -1.46
N GLY A 213 23.73 16.01 -2.42
CA GLY A 213 22.85 17.16 -2.17
C GLY A 213 21.86 16.93 -1.02
N GLN A 214 21.35 15.70 -0.88
CA GLN A 214 20.45 15.34 0.21
C GLN A 214 21.17 15.31 1.57
N ASP A 215 22.39 14.77 1.63
CA ASP A 215 23.20 14.80 2.85
C ASP A 215 23.48 16.23 3.29
N TRP A 216 23.78 17.11 2.33
CA TRP A 216 24.11 18.50 2.59
C TRP A 216 22.92 19.29 3.13
N GLU A 217 21.74 19.14 2.54
CA GLU A 217 20.52 19.75 3.08
C GLU A 217 20.21 19.23 4.48
N TRP A 218 20.30 17.91 4.69
CA TRP A 218 20.10 17.32 6.02
C TRP A 218 21.07 17.91 7.05
N LEU A 219 22.35 18.01 6.73
CA LEU A 219 23.36 18.55 7.63
C LEU A 219 23.07 20.01 7.98
N LYS A 220 22.74 20.87 7.00
CA LYS A 220 22.37 22.27 7.27
C LYS A 220 21.14 22.41 8.16
N THR A 221 20.08 21.64 7.87
CA THR A 221 18.84 21.67 8.66
C THR A 221 19.09 21.27 10.11
N ASN A 222 19.93 20.27 10.36
CA ASN A 222 20.17 19.75 11.71
C ASN A 222 21.33 20.46 12.44
N MET A 223 22.22 21.18 11.73
CA MET A 223 23.29 21.98 12.33
C MET A 223 22.74 23.13 13.18
N LYS A 224 21.67 23.78 12.72
CA LYS A 224 21.07 24.93 13.41
C LYS A 224 20.59 24.60 14.83
N PRO A 225 19.70 23.62 15.06
CA PRO A 225 19.25 23.28 16.41
C PRO A 225 20.39 22.75 17.30
N TYR A 226 21.43 22.14 16.71
CA TYR A 226 22.64 21.75 17.44
C TYR A 226 23.41 22.97 17.95
N LEU A 227 23.76 23.91 17.07
CA LEU A 227 24.52 25.12 17.43
C LEU A 227 23.75 26.04 18.38
N GLU A 228 22.42 26.11 18.25
CA GLU A 228 21.55 26.80 19.23
C GLU A 228 21.65 26.14 20.61
N ALA A 229 21.60 24.80 20.67
CA ALA A 229 21.66 24.08 21.94
C ALA A 229 23.01 24.21 22.65
N ILE A 230 24.11 24.31 21.90
CA ILE A 230 25.46 24.44 22.46
C ILE A 230 25.95 25.90 22.54
N ASP A 231 25.10 26.89 22.25
CA ASP A 231 25.46 28.31 22.25
C ASP A 231 26.69 28.64 21.37
N ARG A 232 26.63 28.24 20.09
CA ARG A 232 27.68 28.44 19.07
C ARG A 232 27.15 28.86 17.69
N MET A 233 26.05 29.61 17.67
CA MET A 233 25.38 30.01 16.42
C MET A 233 26.23 30.88 15.48
N GLU A 234 27.23 31.57 16.02
CA GLU A 234 28.21 32.35 15.27
C GLU A 234 28.99 31.51 14.25
N HIS A 235 29.15 30.20 14.49
CA HIS A 235 29.85 29.28 13.59
C HIS A 235 28.97 28.70 12.48
N TYR A 236 27.67 29.01 12.43
CA TYR A 236 26.76 28.44 11.42
C TYR A 236 27.24 28.74 10.00
N LYS A 237 27.58 30.01 9.71
CA LYS A 237 28.06 30.42 8.38
C LYS A 237 29.36 29.72 7.97
N GLU A 238 30.26 29.47 8.92
CA GLU A 238 31.52 28.75 8.68
C GLU A 238 31.25 27.28 8.35
N LEU A 239 30.46 26.59 9.18
CA LEU A 239 30.19 25.17 9.05
C LEU A 239 29.30 24.82 7.86
N THR A 240 28.47 25.76 7.40
CA THR A 240 27.60 25.59 6.22
C THR A 240 28.12 26.30 4.98
N ARG A 241 29.41 26.66 4.94
CA ARG A 241 29.99 27.41 3.81
C ARG A 241 30.05 26.59 2.53
N SER A 242 30.49 25.33 2.63
CA SER A 242 30.69 24.44 1.47
C SER A 242 30.50 22.99 1.87
N ALA A 243 29.81 22.21 1.03
CA ALA A 243 29.69 20.76 1.20
C ALA A 243 31.05 20.06 1.05
N ASN A 244 31.99 20.65 0.30
CA ASN A 244 33.32 20.09 0.05
C ASN A 244 34.23 20.12 1.29
N ASP A 245 33.88 20.92 2.30
CA ASP A 245 34.59 20.96 3.58
C ASP A 245 34.25 19.72 4.45
N TRP A 246 33.27 18.92 4.03
CA TRP A 246 32.75 17.76 4.74
C TRP A 246 32.97 16.46 3.96
N LYS A 247 33.13 15.38 4.72
CA LYS A 247 33.12 14.00 4.21
C LYS A 247 32.17 13.17 5.05
N LYS A 248 31.82 11.98 4.54
CA LYS A 248 31.05 11.00 5.31
C LYS A 248 31.65 9.60 5.27
N PHE A 249 31.52 8.89 6.38
CA PHE A 249 31.62 7.44 6.41
C PHE A 249 30.24 6.80 6.40
N ILE A 250 30.10 5.75 5.58
CA ILE A 250 28.94 4.87 5.58
C ILE A 250 29.40 3.42 5.65
N ALA A 251 28.72 2.59 6.44
CA ALA A 251 29.04 1.17 6.54
C ALA A 251 28.77 0.45 5.21
N TYR A 252 29.63 -0.50 4.84
CA TYR A 252 29.32 -1.39 3.73
C TYR A 252 28.10 -2.26 4.04
N THR A 253 27.25 -2.42 3.04
CA THR A 253 26.14 -3.37 3.07
C THR A 253 26.65 -4.80 3.23
N PRO A 254 25.84 -5.73 3.78
CA PRO A 254 26.20 -7.14 3.84
C PRO A 254 26.60 -7.73 2.49
N GLN A 255 25.97 -7.28 1.40
CA GLN A 255 26.27 -7.69 0.03
C GLN A 255 27.65 -7.20 -0.41
N GLU A 256 27.98 -5.93 -0.18
CA GLU A 256 29.31 -5.37 -0.49
C GLU A 256 30.42 -6.04 0.33
N LYS A 257 30.19 -6.27 1.63
CA LYS A 257 31.16 -6.98 2.49
C LYS A 257 31.41 -8.42 1.99
N ARG A 258 30.36 -9.14 1.56
CA ARG A 258 30.49 -10.49 0.98
C ARG A 258 31.28 -10.49 -0.33
N ALA A 259 31.06 -9.50 -1.19
CA ALA A 259 31.79 -9.37 -2.46
C ALA A 259 33.29 -9.11 -2.25
N ARG A 260 33.65 -8.42 -1.17
CA ARG A 260 35.03 -7.95 -0.93
C ARG A 260 36.01 -9.02 -0.45
N LYS A 261 35.58 -10.25 -0.11
CA LYS A 261 36.45 -11.41 0.26
C LYS A 261 37.66 -11.07 1.17
N TRP A 262 37.44 -10.39 2.30
CA TRP A 262 38.54 -10.05 3.23
C TRP A 262 38.96 -11.17 4.20
N PHE A 263 38.14 -12.21 4.40
CA PHE A 263 38.51 -13.34 5.26
C PHE A 263 37.74 -14.61 4.86
N LYS A 264 38.44 -15.77 4.78
CA LYS A 264 37.91 -17.08 4.36
C LYS A 264 37.69 -18.06 5.52
N MET A 265 37.59 -17.56 6.75
CA MET A 265 37.43 -18.43 7.91
C MET A 265 35.95 -18.59 8.24
N SER A 266 35.47 -19.82 8.32
CA SER A 266 34.10 -20.07 8.75
C SER A 266 33.94 -19.70 10.23
N THR A 267 32.71 -19.42 10.68
CA THR A 267 32.43 -19.20 12.11
C THR A 267 32.84 -20.41 12.96
N SER A 268 32.74 -21.62 12.39
CA SER A 268 33.19 -22.86 13.04
C SER A 268 34.71 -22.90 13.19
N ASP A 269 35.44 -22.53 12.14
CA ASP A 269 36.91 -22.45 12.17
C ASP A 269 37.39 -21.35 13.11
N PHE A 270 36.74 -20.19 13.12
CA PHE A 270 37.04 -19.12 14.09
C PHE A 270 36.79 -19.61 15.52
N ARG A 271 35.64 -20.25 15.76
CA ARG A 271 35.30 -20.81 17.07
C ARG A 271 36.38 -21.80 17.53
N LYS A 272 36.61 -22.86 16.76
CA LYS A 272 37.52 -23.96 17.14
C LYS A 272 38.98 -23.53 17.22
N ASN A 273 39.44 -22.77 16.23
CA ASN A 273 40.87 -22.55 16.04
C ASN A 273 41.38 -21.25 16.69
N LEU A 274 40.51 -20.30 17.01
CA LEU A 274 40.89 -19.00 17.62
C LEU A 274 40.16 -18.76 18.93
N TRP A 275 38.83 -18.74 18.93
CA TRP A 275 38.05 -18.34 20.10
C TRP A 275 38.15 -19.35 21.25
N GLU A 276 37.89 -20.64 21.02
CA GLU A 276 37.98 -21.67 22.05
C GLU A 276 39.40 -21.86 22.56
N LYS A 277 40.42 -21.61 21.72
CA LYS A 277 41.81 -21.56 22.18
C LYS A 277 42.07 -20.39 23.13
N ALA A 278 41.40 -19.26 22.92
CA ALA A 278 41.58 -18.06 23.71
C ALA A 278 40.74 -18.05 25.01
N VAL A 279 39.52 -18.59 24.97
CA VAL A 279 38.56 -18.50 26.09
C VAL A 279 38.06 -19.85 26.63
N GLY A 280 38.61 -20.97 26.15
CA GLY A 280 38.16 -22.31 26.48
C GLY A 280 37.01 -22.81 25.60
N GLN A 281 36.85 -24.13 25.51
CA GLN A 281 35.77 -24.77 24.73
C GLN A 281 34.41 -24.30 25.25
N GLY A 282 33.55 -23.76 24.37
CA GLY A 282 32.25 -23.16 24.76
C GLY A 282 32.31 -21.77 25.40
N GLY A 283 33.51 -21.24 25.67
CA GLY A 283 33.74 -19.92 26.25
C GLY A 283 32.99 -19.67 27.57
N ILE A 284 32.52 -18.44 27.79
CA ILE A 284 31.79 -18.05 29.02
C ILE A 284 30.43 -18.76 29.19
N PHE A 285 29.97 -19.49 28.17
CA PHE A 285 28.70 -20.24 28.20
C PHE A 285 28.92 -21.75 28.29
N ALA A 286 30.17 -22.24 28.39
CA ALA A 286 30.51 -23.66 28.31
C ALA A 286 29.70 -24.55 29.25
N GLU A 287 29.44 -24.09 30.48
CA GLU A 287 28.68 -24.83 31.50
C GLU A 287 27.18 -24.96 31.17
N TYR A 288 26.68 -24.15 30.23
CA TYR A 288 25.28 -24.13 29.81
C TYR A 288 25.07 -24.72 28.41
N LEU A 289 26.13 -25.28 27.80
CA LEU A 289 26.10 -25.83 26.45
C LEU A 289 26.36 -27.33 26.50
N ASP A 290 25.29 -28.10 26.61
CA ASP A 290 25.33 -29.56 26.59
C ASP A 290 25.54 -30.10 25.16
N HIS A 291 25.10 -29.32 24.16
CA HIS A 291 25.24 -29.56 22.73
C HIS A 291 25.12 -28.26 21.90
N GLU A 292 25.35 -28.35 20.58
CA GLU A 292 25.42 -27.20 19.66
C GLU A 292 24.11 -26.38 19.55
N LEU A 293 22.99 -26.90 20.06
CA LEU A 293 21.66 -26.26 20.05
C LEU A 293 21.00 -26.22 21.43
N THR A 294 21.81 -26.08 22.50
CA THR A 294 21.28 -26.03 23.88
C THR A 294 20.32 -24.88 24.07
N LEU A 295 19.11 -25.20 24.54
CA LEU A 295 18.07 -24.23 24.85
C LEU A 295 18.40 -23.55 26.17
N LEU A 296 18.74 -22.28 26.10
CA LEU A 296 19.05 -21.51 27.30
C LEU A 296 17.76 -21.13 28.03
N PRO A 297 17.64 -21.39 29.35
CA PRO A 297 16.40 -21.20 30.12
C PRO A 297 15.98 -19.73 30.30
N TYR A 298 16.72 -18.78 29.73
CA TYR A 298 16.49 -17.34 29.84
C TYR A 298 15.67 -16.75 28.68
N ILE A 299 15.24 -17.57 27.71
CA ILE A 299 14.43 -17.09 26.59
C ILE A 299 12.97 -17.05 27.04
N THR A 300 12.37 -15.86 27.04
CA THR A 300 11.01 -15.66 27.52
C THR A 300 9.95 -16.22 26.55
N THR A 301 8.90 -16.83 27.11
CA THR A 301 7.70 -17.31 26.40
C THR A 301 6.44 -16.75 27.07
N GLY A 302 5.25 -17.12 26.59
CA GLY A 302 3.99 -16.81 27.27
C GLY A 302 3.73 -15.31 27.45
N GLY A 303 3.47 -14.87 28.68
CA GLY A 303 3.26 -13.46 29.01
C GLY A 303 4.52 -12.60 28.93
N ASP A 304 5.70 -13.20 29.08
CA ASP A 304 6.98 -12.49 29.20
C ASP A 304 7.65 -12.20 27.84
N ARG A 305 7.06 -12.69 26.73
CA ARG A 305 7.51 -12.34 25.38
C ARG A 305 7.08 -10.90 25.04
N ARG A 306 7.89 -10.19 24.25
CA ARG A 306 7.57 -8.82 23.79
C ARG A 306 6.53 -8.78 22.67
N ASN A 307 6.60 -9.76 21.76
CA ASN A 307 5.73 -9.85 20.59
C ASN A 307 5.20 -11.29 20.45
N LYS A 308 4.03 -11.43 19.83
CA LYS A 308 3.44 -12.72 19.49
C LYS A 308 3.07 -12.80 18.01
N PRO A 309 3.23 -13.97 17.37
CA PRO A 309 2.73 -14.18 16.04
C PRO A 309 1.21 -14.38 16.05
N VAL A 310 0.52 -13.80 15.08
CA VAL A 310 -0.93 -13.95 14.85
C VAL A 310 -1.14 -14.45 13.44
N TRP A 311 -1.93 -15.52 13.29
CA TRP A 311 -2.35 -16.04 12.00
C TRP A 311 -3.50 -15.18 11.44
N ALA A 312 -3.14 -14.07 10.82
CA ALA A 312 -4.03 -13.09 10.21
C ALA A 312 -4.53 -13.51 8.82
N ASN A 313 -4.94 -14.77 8.68
CA ASN A 313 -5.46 -15.30 7.42
C ASN A 313 -6.75 -14.59 7.01
N GLU A 314 -6.84 -14.19 5.74
CA GLU A 314 -7.97 -13.42 5.18
C GLU A 314 -8.27 -12.07 5.88
N LYS A 315 -7.39 -11.56 6.75
CA LYS A 315 -7.54 -10.22 7.35
C LYS A 315 -7.51 -9.10 6.30
N TYR A 316 -6.68 -9.27 5.27
CA TYR A 316 -6.53 -8.31 4.17
C TYR A 316 -7.19 -8.82 2.89
N ALA A 317 -7.50 -7.89 1.99
CA ALA A 317 -7.93 -8.21 0.63
C ALA A 317 -6.71 -8.44 -0.28
N PRO A 318 -6.70 -9.53 -1.09
CA PRO A 318 -5.74 -9.65 -2.18
C PRO A 318 -5.94 -8.53 -3.21
N PRO A 319 -4.85 -7.98 -3.80
CA PRO A 319 -4.96 -6.84 -4.73
C PRO A 319 -5.87 -7.10 -5.93
N CYS A 320 -5.88 -8.34 -6.46
CA CYS A 320 -6.72 -8.70 -7.60
C CYS A 320 -8.22 -8.71 -7.28
N ALA A 321 -8.61 -9.13 -6.07
CA ALA A 321 -10.01 -9.15 -5.64
C ALA A 321 -10.49 -7.76 -5.22
N TYR A 322 -9.60 -6.95 -4.63
CA TYR A 322 -9.90 -5.57 -4.26
C TYR A 322 -10.10 -4.68 -5.49
N ALA A 323 -9.21 -4.78 -6.49
CA ALA A 323 -9.29 -3.98 -7.70
C ALA A 323 -10.41 -4.40 -8.66
N CYS A 324 -11.01 -5.57 -8.47
CA CYS A 324 -12.16 -6.02 -9.23
C CYS A 324 -13.42 -5.33 -8.69
N PRO A 325 -14.15 -4.51 -9.47
CA PRO A 325 -15.38 -3.86 -8.99
C PRO A 325 -16.49 -4.87 -8.62
N THR A 326 -16.40 -6.08 -9.16
CA THR A 326 -17.29 -7.21 -8.82
C THR A 326 -16.78 -8.01 -7.62
N HIS A 327 -15.59 -7.73 -7.09
CA HIS A 327 -14.93 -8.43 -5.98
C HIS A 327 -14.83 -9.96 -6.15
N ILE A 328 -14.56 -10.43 -7.38
CA ILE A 328 -14.37 -11.85 -7.67
C ILE A 328 -13.10 -12.36 -6.96
N PRO A 329 -13.17 -13.37 -6.07
CA PRO A 329 -12.02 -13.84 -5.30
C PRO A 329 -11.18 -14.82 -6.13
N SER A 330 -10.44 -14.28 -7.10
CA SER A 330 -9.61 -15.07 -8.04
C SER A 330 -8.54 -15.94 -7.35
N HIS A 331 -8.08 -15.53 -6.15
CA HIS A 331 -7.17 -16.30 -5.31
C HIS A 331 -7.84 -17.54 -4.71
N LYS A 332 -9.13 -17.49 -4.33
CA LYS A 332 -9.91 -18.66 -3.89
C LYS A 332 -10.15 -19.62 -5.03
N ARG A 333 -10.43 -19.10 -6.24
CA ARG A 333 -10.46 -19.91 -7.48
C ARG A 333 -9.17 -20.69 -7.69
N ALA A 334 -8.01 -20.01 -7.58
CA ALA A 334 -6.72 -20.68 -7.66
C ALA A 334 -6.52 -21.71 -6.53
N SER A 335 -7.03 -21.46 -5.33
CA SER A 335 -6.99 -22.43 -4.23
C SER A 335 -7.76 -23.71 -4.55
N LEU A 336 -8.99 -23.58 -5.04
CA LEU A 336 -9.82 -24.73 -5.44
C LEU A 336 -9.16 -25.57 -6.53
N ILE A 337 -8.57 -24.93 -7.56
CA ILE A 337 -7.85 -25.66 -8.61
C ILE A 337 -6.66 -26.44 -8.05
N ARG A 338 -5.89 -25.87 -7.11
CA ARG A 338 -4.79 -26.60 -6.44
C ARG A 338 -5.26 -27.79 -5.63
N GLN A 339 -6.50 -27.77 -5.15
CA GLN A 339 -7.14 -28.88 -4.43
C GLN A 339 -7.75 -29.92 -5.39
N GLY A 340 -7.56 -29.78 -6.71
CA GLY A 340 -8.15 -30.67 -7.73
C GLY A 340 -9.63 -30.38 -8.02
N LYS A 341 -10.18 -29.29 -7.49
CA LYS A 341 -11.61 -28.93 -7.59
C LYS A 341 -11.86 -27.94 -8.73
N LEU A 342 -11.49 -28.33 -9.96
CA LEU A 342 -11.59 -27.45 -11.12
C LEU A 342 -13.03 -26.98 -11.39
N SER A 343 -14.01 -27.88 -11.33
CA SER A 343 -15.42 -27.53 -11.55
C SER A 343 -15.93 -26.48 -10.56
N GLU A 344 -15.73 -26.70 -9.24
CA GLU A 344 -16.08 -25.73 -8.19
C GLU A 344 -15.37 -24.38 -8.41
N ALA A 345 -14.11 -24.42 -8.86
CA ALA A 345 -13.33 -23.22 -9.13
C ALA A 345 -13.90 -22.40 -10.30
N LEU A 346 -14.34 -23.07 -11.37
CA LEU A 346 -14.96 -22.42 -12.52
C LEU A 346 -16.36 -21.92 -12.16
N GLU A 347 -17.16 -22.69 -11.42
CA GLU A 347 -18.50 -22.31 -10.95
C GLU A 347 -18.50 -21.12 -9.99
N LEU A 348 -17.44 -20.96 -9.19
CA LEU A 348 -17.30 -19.85 -8.25
C LEU A 348 -17.58 -18.49 -8.90
N VAL A 349 -17.12 -18.24 -10.13
CA VAL A 349 -17.31 -16.94 -10.79
C VAL A 349 -18.78 -16.61 -11.04
N LEU A 350 -19.63 -17.63 -11.21
CA LEU A 350 -21.07 -17.47 -11.42
C LEU A 350 -21.80 -17.00 -10.16
N GLN A 351 -21.19 -17.14 -8.99
CA GLN A 351 -21.71 -16.52 -7.76
C GLN A 351 -21.50 -15.00 -7.74
N TYR A 352 -20.70 -14.46 -8.67
CA TYR A 352 -20.29 -13.06 -8.69
C TYR A 352 -20.74 -12.32 -9.96
N SER A 353 -20.85 -13.01 -11.09
CA SER A 353 -21.24 -12.42 -12.37
C SER A 353 -22.05 -13.40 -13.21
N PRO A 354 -23.14 -12.95 -13.89
CA PRO A 354 -23.83 -13.76 -14.90
C PRO A 354 -23.04 -13.92 -16.21
N LEU A 355 -22.06 -13.03 -16.44
CA LEU A 355 -21.37 -12.86 -17.73
C LEU A 355 -19.83 -13.03 -17.62
N PRO A 356 -19.29 -14.08 -16.98
CA PRO A 356 -17.85 -14.26 -16.82
C PRO A 356 -17.08 -14.38 -18.15
N ALA A 357 -17.60 -15.10 -19.15
CA ALA A 357 -16.89 -15.29 -20.41
C ALA A 357 -16.95 -14.03 -21.27
N THR A 358 -18.12 -13.40 -21.38
CA THR A 358 -18.33 -12.13 -22.08
C THR A 358 -17.49 -11.05 -21.43
N VAL A 359 -17.72 -10.74 -20.15
CA VAL A 359 -17.10 -9.59 -19.48
C VAL A 359 -15.65 -9.89 -19.10
N CYS A 360 -15.40 -10.85 -18.22
CA CYS A 360 -14.04 -11.11 -17.74
C CYS A 360 -13.15 -11.69 -18.84
N GLY A 361 -13.71 -12.49 -19.74
CA GLY A 361 -12.96 -13.16 -20.80
C GLY A 361 -12.64 -12.29 -22.02
N GLN A 362 -13.52 -11.37 -22.43
CA GLN A 362 -13.35 -10.62 -23.69
C GLN A 362 -13.14 -9.11 -23.51
N ILE A 363 -14.02 -8.43 -22.76
CA ILE A 363 -14.14 -6.96 -22.83
C ILE A 363 -13.64 -6.21 -21.59
N CYS A 364 -13.42 -6.89 -20.47
CA CYS A 364 -12.89 -6.26 -19.26
C CYS A 364 -11.43 -5.82 -19.49
N PRO A 365 -11.02 -4.62 -19.05
CA PRO A 365 -9.60 -4.23 -19.06
C PRO A 365 -8.76 -4.99 -18.01
N ASN A 366 -9.37 -5.90 -17.27
CA ASN A 366 -8.74 -6.80 -16.30
C ASN A 366 -7.91 -6.07 -15.23
N LEU A 367 -8.54 -5.11 -14.53
CA LEU A 367 -7.95 -4.37 -13.39
C LEU A 367 -7.35 -5.30 -12.32
N CYS A 368 -7.95 -6.48 -12.15
CA CYS A 368 -7.47 -7.55 -11.28
C CYS A 368 -6.12 -8.12 -11.71
N MET A 369 -5.86 -8.22 -13.03
CA MET A 369 -4.59 -8.65 -13.60
C MET A 369 -3.55 -7.54 -13.50
N GLN A 370 -3.94 -6.28 -13.79
CA GLN A 370 -3.07 -5.11 -13.64
C GLN A 370 -2.57 -4.93 -12.20
N SER A 371 -3.43 -5.19 -11.22
CA SER A 371 -3.09 -5.11 -9.79
C SER A 371 -2.46 -6.39 -9.22
N CYS A 372 -2.29 -7.44 -10.03
CA CYS A 372 -1.83 -8.73 -9.52
C CYS A 372 -0.38 -8.64 -9.00
N THR A 373 -0.15 -9.06 -7.75
CA THR A 373 1.21 -9.12 -7.16
C THR A 373 2.19 -9.91 -8.04
N ARG A 374 1.72 -10.99 -8.69
CA ARG A 374 2.53 -11.80 -9.59
C ARG A 374 3.05 -11.03 -10.81
N GLY A 375 2.28 -10.05 -11.31
CA GLY A 375 2.71 -9.19 -12.42
C GLY A 375 3.91 -8.30 -12.10
N ARG A 376 4.29 -8.17 -10.82
CA ARG A 376 5.53 -7.48 -10.40
C ARG A 376 6.77 -8.38 -10.47
N LEU A 377 6.59 -9.69 -10.56
CA LEU A 377 7.65 -10.67 -10.74
C LEU A 377 7.82 -11.03 -12.22
N ASP A 378 6.71 -11.43 -12.87
CA ASP A 378 6.71 -11.82 -14.28
C ASP A 378 5.40 -11.44 -15.00
N LYS A 379 4.42 -12.34 -15.07
CA LYS A 379 3.13 -12.15 -15.76
C LYS A 379 1.99 -12.38 -14.77
N PRO A 380 0.93 -11.56 -14.82
CA PRO A 380 -0.23 -11.76 -13.95
C PRO A 380 -0.91 -13.11 -14.19
N LEU A 381 -1.83 -13.48 -13.30
CA LEU A 381 -2.73 -14.60 -13.55
C LEU A 381 -3.58 -14.31 -14.79
N ASN A 382 -3.74 -15.30 -15.67
CA ASN A 382 -4.61 -15.23 -16.84
C ASN A 382 -6.08 -15.41 -16.41
N ILE A 383 -6.60 -14.42 -15.68
CA ILE A 383 -7.96 -14.40 -15.12
C ILE A 383 -9.00 -14.36 -16.23
N ASP A 384 -8.67 -13.71 -17.34
CA ASP A 384 -9.43 -13.63 -18.58
C ASP A 384 -9.65 -15.01 -19.19
N LYS A 385 -8.58 -15.79 -19.40
CA LYS A 385 -8.66 -17.15 -19.93
C LYS A 385 -9.45 -18.07 -19.01
N LEU A 386 -9.26 -17.96 -17.69
CA LEU A 386 -10.09 -18.67 -16.72
C LEU A 386 -11.57 -18.23 -16.76
N GLY A 387 -11.86 -16.97 -17.11
CA GLY A 387 -13.21 -16.49 -17.34
C GLY A 387 -13.86 -17.12 -18.57
N LYS A 388 -13.10 -17.28 -19.66
CA LYS A 388 -13.58 -17.96 -20.90
C LYS A 388 -13.98 -19.41 -20.65
N LEU A 389 -13.30 -20.11 -19.74
CA LEU A 389 -13.63 -21.50 -19.38
C LEU A 389 -15.00 -21.64 -18.69
N ALA A 390 -15.60 -20.55 -18.19
CA ALA A 390 -16.91 -20.57 -17.57
C ALA A 390 -18.08 -20.53 -18.57
N LEU A 391 -17.80 -20.49 -19.89
CA LEU A 391 -18.81 -20.32 -20.93
C LEU A 391 -19.83 -21.48 -20.97
N ASP A 392 -19.37 -22.71 -20.75
CA ASP A 392 -20.16 -23.94 -20.85
C ASP A 392 -20.80 -24.40 -19.52
N LEU A 393 -20.60 -23.65 -18.44
CA LEU A 393 -21.15 -24.01 -17.14
C LEU A 393 -22.66 -23.78 -17.09
N PRO A 394 -23.44 -24.66 -16.42
CA PRO A 394 -24.87 -24.48 -16.23
C PRO A 394 -25.18 -23.32 -15.27
N ALA A 395 -26.43 -22.86 -15.24
CA ALA A 395 -26.87 -21.91 -14.23
C ALA A 395 -26.75 -22.52 -12.81
N PRO A 396 -26.26 -21.75 -11.81
CA PRO A 396 -26.17 -22.24 -10.44
C PRO A 396 -27.56 -22.52 -9.84
N LYS A 397 -27.59 -23.42 -8.86
CA LYS A 397 -28.81 -23.73 -8.12
C LYS A 397 -29.25 -22.52 -7.27
N LYS A 398 -30.54 -22.18 -7.35
CA LYS A 398 -31.16 -21.13 -6.53
C LYS A 398 -31.38 -21.59 -5.09
N ALA A 399 -31.36 -20.64 -4.16
CA ALA A 399 -31.85 -20.82 -2.80
C ALA A 399 -33.38 -21.03 -2.78
N ALA A 400 -33.91 -21.40 -1.61
CA ALA A 400 -35.35 -21.56 -1.42
C ALA A 400 -36.11 -20.25 -1.74
N PRO A 401 -37.32 -20.32 -2.34
CA PRO A 401 -38.11 -19.13 -2.63
C PRO A 401 -38.36 -18.29 -1.37
N THR A 402 -38.10 -16.98 -1.47
CA THR A 402 -38.29 -16.04 -0.35
C THR A 402 -39.69 -15.43 -0.32
N GLY A 403 -40.41 -15.48 -1.44
CA GLY A 403 -41.72 -14.82 -1.62
C GLY A 403 -41.64 -13.35 -2.03
N HIS A 404 -40.46 -12.71 -1.95
CA HIS A 404 -40.33 -11.29 -2.29
C HIS A 404 -40.36 -11.04 -3.79
N LYS A 405 -41.04 -9.97 -4.21
CA LYS A 405 -41.18 -9.56 -5.62
C LYS A 405 -40.41 -8.28 -5.92
N ILE A 406 -39.46 -8.37 -6.85
CA ILE A 406 -38.53 -7.28 -7.14
C ILE A 406 -38.53 -6.98 -8.64
N ALA A 407 -38.61 -5.69 -8.99
CA ALA A 407 -38.56 -5.22 -10.38
C ALA A 407 -37.19 -4.67 -10.74
N VAL A 408 -36.69 -5.03 -11.93
CA VAL A 408 -35.46 -4.49 -12.53
C VAL A 408 -35.82 -3.85 -13.87
N ILE A 409 -35.51 -2.57 -14.05
CA ILE A 409 -35.77 -1.82 -15.28
C ILE A 409 -34.44 -1.64 -16.03
N GLY A 410 -34.31 -2.30 -17.17
CA GLY A 410 -33.08 -2.35 -17.99
C GLY A 410 -32.44 -3.74 -17.96
N GLY A 411 -32.28 -4.34 -19.14
CA GLY A 411 -31.67 -5.65 -19.38
C GLY A 411 -30.20 -5.59 -19.79
N GLY A 412 -29.50 -4.49 -19.47
CA GLY A 412 -28.05 -4.37 -19.65
C GLY A 412 -27.24 -5.08 -18.54
N PRO A 413 -25.90 -4.99 -18.57
CA PRO A 413 -25.03 -5.70 -17.63
C PRO A 413 -25.38 -5.48 -16.15
N ALA A 414 -25.68 -4.23 -15.75
CA ALA A 414 -26.06 -3.93 -14.37
C ALA A 414 -27.37 -4.61 -13.95
N GLY A 415 -28.42 -4.50 -14.78
CA GLY A 415 -29.72 -5.11 -14.50
C GLY A 415 -29.66 -6.63 -14.51
N MET A 416 -28.95 -7.23 -15.48
CA MET A 416 -28.69 -8.67 -15.51
C MET A 416 -27.93 -9.12 -14.26
N SER A 417 -26.90 -8.40 -13.82
CA SER A 417 -26.15 -8.75 -12.60
C SER A 417 -27.05 -8.75 -11.37
N THR A 418 -27.85 -7.70 -11.16
CA THR A 418 -28.78 -7.63 -10.02
C THR A 418 -29.83 -8.73 -10.06
N ALA A 419 -30.46 -8.92 -11.22
CA ALA A 419 -31.49 -9.93 -11.40
C ALA A 419 -30.94 -11.34 -11.15
N TRP A 420 -29.74 -11.64 -11.67
CA TRP A 420 -29.04 -12.90 -11.42
C TRP A 420 -28.79 -13.13 -9.93
N GLN A 421 -28.21 -12.13 -9.26
CA GLN A 421 -27.82 -12.23 -7.84
C GLN A 421 -29.03 -12.37 -6.91
N LEU A 422 -30.11 -11.63 -7.15
CA LEU A 422 -31.35 -11.74 -6.37
C LEU A 422 -32.11 -13.04 -6.66
N ALA A 423 -32.14 -13.49 -7.92
CA ALA A 423 -32.78 -14.76 -8.28
C ALA A 423 -32.06 -15.96 -7.65
N LEU A 424 -30.71 -15.96 -7.61
CA LEU A 424 -29.92 -16.97 -6.90
C LEU A 424 -30.26 -17.02 -5.40
N LYS A 425 -30.64 -15.89 -4.80
CA LYS A 425 -31.07 -15.78 -3.40
C LYS A 425 -32.54 -16.16 -3.18
N GLY A 426 -33.25 -16.62 -4.21
CA GLY A 426 -34.63 -17.13 -4.11
C GLY A 426 -35.73 -16.08 -4.29
N HIS A 427 -35.39 -14.84 -4.66
CA HIS A 427 -36.37 -13.78 -4.91
C HIS A 427 -37.05 -13.94 -6.27
N THR A 428 -38.29 -13.47 -6.40
CA THR A 428 -39.02 -13.44 -7.68
C THR A 428 -38.70 -12.15 -8.42
N ILE A 429 -38.08 -12.26 -9.59
CA ILE A 429 -37.59 -11.12 -10.36
C ILE A 429 -38.43 -10.88 -11.62
N TYR A 430 -38.81 -9.63 -11.83
CA TYR A 430 -39.44 -9.11 -13.04
C TYR A 430 -38.49 -8.13 -13.70
N LEU A 431 -37.99 -8.45 -14.90
CA LEU A 431 -37.06 -7.62 -15.64
C LEU A 431 -37.76 -7.01 -16.85
N TYR A 432 -37.77 -5.68 -16.93
CA TYR A 432 -38.36 -4.91 -18.01
C TYR A 432 -37.26 -4.35 -18.91
N GLU A 433 -37.25 -4.72 -20.19
CA GLU A 433 -36.29 -4.24 -21.19
C GLU A 433 -37.04 -3.59 -22.34
N SER A 434 -36.57 -2.42 -22.75
CA SER A 434 -37.11 -1.62 -23.85
C SER A 434 -36.91 -2.24 -25.23
N ALA A 435 -35.81 -2.98 -25.42
CA ALA A 435 -35.47 -3.67 -26.65
C ALA A 435 -36.07 -5.08 -26.72
N ASP A 436 -35.95 -5.70 -27.89
CA ASP A 436 -36.32 -7.09 -28.15
C ASP A 436 -35.27 -8.11 -27.66
N LYS A 437 -34.11 -7.64 -27.20
CA LYS A 437 -33.00 -8.46 -26.70
C LYS A 437 -32.40 -7.92 -25.41
N LEU A 438 -31.83 -8.84 -24.61
CA LEU A 438 -31.02 -8.52 -23.43
C LEU A 438 -29.58 -8.15 -23.83
N GLY A 439 -28.85 -7.57 -22.88
CA GLY A 439 -27.44 -7.19 -23.03
C GLY A 439 -27.21 -5.68 -23.12
N GLY A 440 -28.23 -4.86 -23.41
CA GLY A 440 -28.05 -3.41 -23.50
C GLY A 440 -26.88 -3.04 -24.44
N LYS A 441 -25.97 -2.16 -24.01
CA LYS A 441 -24.82 -1.73 -24.84
C LYS A 441 -23.85 -2.85 -25.24
N ILE A 442 -23.74 -3.95 -24.48
CA ILE A 442 -22.84 -5.05 -24.88
C ILE A 442 -23.38 -5.84 -26.08
N GLU A 443 -24.71 -5.89 -26.24
CA GLU A 443 -25.35 -6.45 -27.43
C GLU A 443 -25.47 -5.39 -28.53
N GLN A 444 -25.85 -4.17 -28.16
CA GLN A 444 -26.21 -3.13 -29.11
C GLN A 444 -25.01 -2.41 -29.71
N CYS A 445 -23.90 -2.21 -28.99
CA CYS A 445 -22.87 -1.25 -29.43
C CYS A 445 -21.44 -1.79 -29.47
N ILE A 446 -21.13 -2.91 -28.81
CA ILE A 446 -19.75 -3.42 -28.83
C ILE A 446 -19.47 -4.10 -30.18
N PRO A 447 -18.36 -3.75 -30.87
CA PRO A 447 -17.97 -4.39 -32.12
C PRO A 447 -17.83 -5.91 -31.98
N ARG A 448 -18.32 -6.66 -32.98
CA ARG A 448 -18.31 -8.13 -32.94
C ARG A 448 -16.90 -8.73 -33.03
N GLU A 449 -15.92 -7.99 -33.57
CA GLU A 449 -14.50 -8.37 -33.54
C GLU A 449 -13.92 -8.40 -32.12
N ARG A 450 -14.47 -7.62 -31.20
CA ARG A 450 -14.10 -7.62 -29.78
C ARG A 450 -14.93 -8.60 -28.97
N LEU A 451 -16.23 -8.67 -29.27
CA LEU A 451 -17.17 -9.55 -28.59
C LEU A 451 -17.90 -10.44 -29.61
N PRO A 452 -17.41 -11.66 -29.83
CA PRO A 452 -18.13 -12.65 -30.63
C PRO A 452 -19.55 -12.86 -30.09
N HIS A 453 -20.54 -12.69 -30.96
CA HIS A 453 -21.96 -12.69 -30.57
C HIS A 453 -22.39 -14.03 -29.96
N GLU A 454 -21.82 -15.14 -30.43
CA GLU A 454 -22.07 -16.49 -29.91
C GLU A 454 -21.74 -16.65 -28.41
N ILE A 455 -20.72 -15.94 -27.91
CA ILE A 455 -20.34 -15.99 -26.50
C ILE A 455 -21.40 -15.29 -25.65
N LEU A 456 -21.86 -14.13 -26.12
CA LEU A 456 -22.90 -13.36 -25.44
C LEU A 456 -24.23 -14.12 -25.40
N GLU A 457 -24.69 -14.63 -26.54
CA GLU A 457 -25.95 -15.39 -26.63
C GLU A 457 -25.95 -16.61 -25.73
N LYS A 458 -24.82 -17.32 -25.62
CA LYS A 458 -24.69 -18.47 -24.74
C LYS A 458 -24.84 -18.11 -23.27
N GLU A 459 -24.22 -17.02 -22.81
CA GLU A 459 -24.39 -16.57 -21.42
C GLU A 459 -25.78 -15.96 -21.15
N ILE A 460 -26.40 -15.31 -22.15
CA ILE A 460 -27.80 -14.87 -22.07
C ILE A 460 -28.74 -16.09 -22.00
N SER A 461 -28.46 -17.18 -22.73
CA SER A 461 -29.22 -18.43 -22.62
C SER A 461 -29.17 -18.96 -21.19
N ARG A 462 -27.97 -19.06 -20.59
CA ARG A 462 -27.82 -19.44 -19.18
C ARG A 462 -28.55 -18.49 -18.23
N PHE A 463 -28.53 -17.19 -18.50
CA PHE A 463 -29.28 -16.21 -17.71
C PHE A 463 -30.80 -16.51 -17.71
N ARG A 464 -31.36 -16.94 -18.84
CA ARG A 464 -32.78 -17.31 -18.95
C ARG A 464 -33.14 -18.55 -18.13
N GLU A 465 -32.21 -19.49 -17.92
CA GLU A 465 -32.42 -20.71 -17.12
C GLU A 465 -32.79 -20.44 -15.65
N LEU A 466 -32.46 -19.26 -15.10
CA LEU A 466 -32.83 -18.91 -13.72
C LEU A 466 -34.34 -18.72 -13.49
N GLY A 467 -35.13 -18.64 -14.56
CA GLY A 467 -36.59 -18.45 -14.46
C GLY A 467 -36.98 -17.03 -14.02
N ILE A 468 -36.27 -16.03 -14.53
CA ILE A 468 -36.61 -14.60 -14.36
C ILE A 468 -37.77 -14.26 -15.31
N THR A 469 -38.76 -13.50 -14.83
CA THR A 469 -39.86 -13.05 -15.69
C THR A 469 -39.37 -11.90 -16.57
N LEU A 470 -39.26 -12.14 -17.88
CA LEU A 470 -38.74 -11.16 -18.84
C LEU A 470 -39.88 -10.46 -19.58
N HIS A 471 -39.90 -9.12 -19.51
CA HIS A 471 -40.77 -8.24 -20.26
C HIS A 471 -39.94 -7.46 -21.27
N LEU A 472 -39.71 -8.06 -22.44
CA LEU A 472 -39.02 -7.41 -23.56
C LEU A 472 -39.96 -6.43 -24.29
N ASN A 473 -39.42 -5.56 -25.14
CA ASN A 473 -40.17 -4.53 -25.87
C ASN A 473 -41.03 -3.63 -24.95
N THR A 474 -40.62 -3.45 -23.71
CA THR A 474 -41.36 -2.74 -22.68
C THR A 474 -40.63 -1.46 -22.30
N LYS A 475 -40.87 -0.38 -23.06
CA LYS A 475 -40.40 0.95 -22.68
C LYS A 475 -41.19 1.45 -21.48
N VAL A 476 -40.49 1.76 -20.38
CA VAL A 476 -41.13 2.24 -19.16
C VAL A 476 -41.46 3.73 -19.31
N THR A 477 -42.74 4.04 -19.43
CA THR A 477 -43.29 5.40 -19.29
C THR A 477 -43.54 5.73 -17.83
N LYS A 478 -43.98 6.96 -17.53
CA LYS A 478 -44.34 7.36 -16.18
C LYS A 478 -45.47 6.49 -15.61
N GLU A 479 -46.50 6.22 -16.40
CA GLU A 479 -47.63 5.38 -16.01
C GLU A 479 -47.19 3.94 -15.75
N LYS A 480 -46.29 3.43 -16.60
CA LYS A 480 -45.75 2.08 -16.43
C LYS A 480 -44.84 1.98 -15.20
N PHE A 481 -44.07 3.03 -14.92
CA PHE A 481 -43.27 3.11 -13.69
C PHE A 481 -44.15 3.07 -12.44
N ASP A 482 -45.25 3.84 -12.43
CA ASP A 482 -46.20 3.84 -11.31
C ASP A 482 -46.86 2.46 -11.10
N GLU A 483 -47.17 1.74 -12.17
CA GLU A 483 -47.65 0.34 -12.11
C GLU A 483 -46.60 -0.59 -11.49
N ILE A 484 -45.35 -0.52 -11.98
CA ILE A 484 -44.23 -1.35 -11.48
C ILE A 484 -43.97 -1.03 -10.01
N TYR A 485 -43.95 0.25 -9.64
CA TYR A 485 -43.72 0.73 -8.29
C TYR A 485 -44.79 0.21 -7.32
N LYS A 486 -46.07 0.17 -7.71
CA LYS A 486 -47.16 -0.33 -6.84
C LYS A 486 -47.13 -1.85 -6.68
N SER A 487 -46.69 -2.59 -7.70
CA SER A 487 -46.79 -4.06 -7.76
C SER A 487 -45.60 -4.84 -7.20
N HIS A 488 -44.48 -4.16 -6.91
CA HIS A 488 -43.26 -4.78 -6.41
C HIS A 488 -42.85 -4.21 -5.06
N GLU A 489 -42.02 -4.90 -4.29
CA GLU A 489 -41.51 -4.40 -2.99
C GLU A 489 -40.29 -3.49 -3.18
N VAL A 490 -39.50 -3.70 -4.23
CA VAL A 490 -38.30 -2.92 -4.57
C VAL A 490 -38.24 -2.73 -6.08
N VAL A 491 -37.80 -1.55 -6.52
CA VAL A 491 -37.59 -1.23 -7.95
C VAL A 491 -36.13 -0.82 -8.16
N ILE A 492 -35.47 -1.45 -9.13
CA ILE A 492 -34.09 -1.15 -9.50
C ILE A 492 -34.06 -0.54 -10.89
N ILE A 493 -33.51 0.67 -11.01
CA ILE A 493 -33.29 1.38 -12.26
C ILE A 493 -31.88 1.07 -12.76
N ALA A 494 -31.79 0.33 -13.87
CA ALA A 494 -30.56 -0.12 -14.51
C ALA A 494 -30.57 0.20 -16.02
N ILE A 495 -31.23 1.29 -16.40
CA ILE A 495 -31.50 1.68 -17.79
C ILE A 495 -30.28 2.15 -18.57
N GLY A 496 -29.11 2.29 -17.94
CA GLY A 496 -27.90 2.80 -18.59
C GLY A 496 -28.02 4.24 -19.08
N ALA A 497 -27.06 4.67 -19.91
CA ALA A 497 -27.03 6.00 -20.53
C ALA A 497 -27.16 5.86 -22.06
N HIS A 498 -28.33 6.15 -22.62
CA HIS A 498 -28.64 5.89 -24.04
C HIS A 498 -28.96 7.16 -24.85
N GLN A 499 -28.87 8.34 -24.24
CA GLN A 499 -29.05 9.61 -24.95
C GLN A 499 -27.69 10.23 -25.26
N PRO A 500 -27.28 10.30 -26.54
CA PRO A 500 -26.01 10.88 -26.91
C PRO A 500 -25.94 12.36 -26.53
N ARG A 501 -24.80 12.80 -25.97
CA ARG A 501 -24.54 14.23 -25.81
C ARG A 501 -24.29 14.85 -27.18
N LYS A 502 -24.82 16.04 -27.41
CA LYS A 502 -24.60 16.83 -28.61
C LYS A 502 -23.98 18.17 -28.24
N ILE A 503 -22.90 18.55 -28.90
CA ILE A 503 -22.37 19.92 -28.86
C ILE A 503 -22.99 20.67 -30.03
N ALA A 504 -23.68 21.76 -29.73
CA ALA A 504 -24.25 22.61 -30.76
C ALA A 504 -23.16 23.47 -31.40
N PHE A 505 -22.91 23.23 -32.68
CA PHE A 505 -22.12 24.10 -33.56
C PHE A 505 -22.72 24.03 -34.98
N PRO A 506 -22.46 25.02 -35.85
CA PRO A 506 -23.00 25.00 -37.20
C PRO A 506 -22.64 23.70 -37.95
N GLY A 507 -23.65 22.97 -38.43
CA GLY A 507 -23.51 21.66 -39.11
C GLY A 507 -23.46 20.45 -38.17
N SER A 508 -23.61 20.62 -36.85
CA SER A 508 -23.65 19.50 -35.90
C SER A 508 -24.84 18.55 -36.11
N GLU A 509 -25.90 19.01 -36.77
CA GLU A 509 -27.09 18.26 -37.18
C GLU A 509 -26.81 17.21 -38.26
N ASP A 510 -25.74 17.38 -39.06
CA ASP A 510 -25.32 16.46 -40.11
C ASP A 510 -24.38 15.34 -39.59
N ILE A 511 -24.15 15.28 -38.28
CA ILE A 511 -23.20 14.37 -37.63
C ILE A 511 -23.95 13.21 -36.98
N VAL A 512 -23.45 11.98 -37.20
CA VAL A 512 -24.01 10.77 -36.59
C VAL A 512 -23.43 10.58 -35.18
N SER A 513 -24.23 10.13 -34.22
CA SER A 513 -23.70 9.82 -32.89
C SER A 513 -22.98 8.46 -32.89
N ALA A 514 -21.95 8.31 -32.06
CA ALA A 514 -21.24 7.03 -31.92
C ALA A 514 -22.16 5.90 -31.47
N TYR A 515 -23.11 6.20 -30.58
CA TYR A 515 -24.11 5.24 -30.12
C TYR A 515 -24.98 4.73 -31.28
N ASP A 516 -25.54 5.65 -32.09
CA ASP A 516 -26.39 5.28 -33.21
C ASP A 516 -25.59 4.54 -34.29
N PHE A 517 -24.38 4.99 -34.60
CA PHE A 517 -23.48 4.35 -35.57
C PHE A 517 -23.21 2.88 -35.22
N LEU A 518 -22.76 2.62 -33.99
CA LEU A 518 -22.45 1.27 -33.53
C LEU A 518 -23.72 0.41 -33.39
N LYS A 519 -24.82 1.00 -32.95
CA LYS A 519 -26.12 0.33 -32.84
C LYS A 519 -26.68 -0.10 -34.18
N ASP A 520 -26.63 0.78 -35.18
CA ASP A 520 -27.09 0.48 -36.53
C ASP A 520 -26.28 -0.67 -37.12
N ILE A 521 -24.96 -0.65 -37.00
CA ILE A 521 -24.07 -1.75 -37.42
C ILE A 521 -24.49 -3.08 -36.80
N ASN A 522 -24.63 -3.16 -35.47
CA ASN A 522 -24.99 -4.40 -34.80
C ASN A 522 -26.43 -4.86 -35.07
N SER A 523 -27.31 -3.95 -35.52
CA SER A 523 -28.66 -4.26 -35.98
C SER A 523 -28.74 -4.69 -37.46
N GLY A 524 -27.60 -4.72 -38.17
CA GLY A 524 -27.50 -5.09 -39.58
C GLY A 524 -27.66 -3.93 -40.57
N LYS A 525 -27.73 -2.67 -40.08
CA LYS A 525 -27.74 -1.46 -40.90
C LYS A 525 -26.32 -0.95 -41.08
N HIS A 526 -25.66 -1.46 -42.10
CA HIS A 526 -24.26 -1.16 -42.35
C HIS A 526 -24.09 0.18 -43.10
N PRO A 527 -23.21 1.08 -42.64
CA PRO A 527 -22.90 2.31 -43.35
C PRO A 527 -22.04 2.01 -44.58
N ASP A 528 -22.31 2.67 -45.72
CA ASP A 528 -21.39 2.65 -46.85
C ASP A 528 -20.32 3.72 -46.65
N LEU A 529 -19.13 3.29 -46.24
CA LEU A 529 -17.97 4.16 -46.02
C LEU A 529 -16.90 3.98 -47.10
N LYS A 530 -17.19 3.26 -48.18
CA LYS A 530 -16.18 2.94 -49.20
C LYS A 530 -15.56 4.21 -49.80
N GLY A 531 -14.25 4.35 -49.62
CA GLY A 531 -13.50 5.50 -50.15
C GLY A 531 -13.78 6.83 -49.45
N LYS A 532 -14.45 6.83 -48.28
CA LYS A 532 -14.75 8.04 -47.51
C LYS A 532 -13.65 8.34 -46.49
N LYS A 533 -13.34 9.62 -46.28
CA LYS A 533 -12.53 10.13 -45.17
C LYS A 533 -13.42 10.36 -43.95
N VAL A 534 -13.22 9.56 -42.91
CA VAL A 534 -14.05 9.58 -41.69
C VAL A 534 -13.35 10.36 -40.58
N VAL A 535 -14.08 11.26 -39.92
CA VAL A 535 -13.60 11.97 -38.74
C VAL A 535 -14.45 11.63 -37.52
N VAL A 536 -13.81 11.20 -36.44
CA VAL A 536 -14.46 10.88 -35.17
C VAL A 536 -14.14 11.96 -34.15
N ILE A 537 -15.14 12.68 -33.67
CA ILE A 537 -15.00 13.72 -32.64
C ILE A 537 -15.10 13.04 -31.27
N GLY A 538 -13.95 12.88 -30.60
CA GLY A 538 -13.80 12.23 -29.30
C GLY A 538 -12.91 10.98 -29.40
N ALA A 539 -11.83 10.94 -28.62
CA ALA A 539 -10.83 9.88 -28.64
C ALA A 539 -10.83 9.03 -27.34
N GLY A 540 -12.03 8.64 -26.87
CA GLY A 540 -12.24 7.63 -25.83
C GLY A 540 -12.39 6.21 -26.40
N ASN A 541 -12.56 5.18 -25.55
CA ASN A 541 -12.69 3.77 -26.01
C ASN A 541 -13.80 3.59 -27.06
N VAL A 542 -14.98 4.18 -26.83
CA VAL A 542 -16.09 4.15 -27.81
C VAL A 542 -15.69 4.82 -29.13
N GLY A 543 -14.93 5.91 -29.09
CA GLY A 543 -14.43 6.58 -30.29
C GLY A 543 -13.48 5.68 -31.08
N MET A 544 -12.64 4.91 -30.39
CA MET A 544 -11.76 3.94 -31.05
C MET A 544 -12.52 2.76 -31.64
N ASP A 545 -13.60 2.29 -30.99
CA ASP A 545 -14.50 1.28 -31.56
C ASP A 545 -15.14 1.81 -32.86
N VAL A 546 -15.64 3.05 -32.87
CA VAL A 546 -16.15 3.71 -34.08
C VAL A 546 -15.07 3.77 -35.17
N CYS A 547 -13.84 4.15 -34.80
CA CYS A 547 -12.74 4.22 -35.77
C CYS A 547 -12.42 2.85 -36.38
N SER A 548 -12.42 1.80 -35.55
CA SER A 548 -12.16 0.43 -35.98
C SER A 548 -13.25 -0.07 -36.93
N GLU A 549 -14.52 0.17 -36.58
CA GLU A 549 -15.66 -0.21 -37.41
C GLU A 549 -15.71 0.60 -38.71
N ALA A 550 -15.34 1.89 -38.69
CA ALA A 550 -15.27 2.70 -39.91
C ALA A 550 -14.34 2.07 -40.97
N PHE A 551 -13.19 1.54 -40.54
CA PHE A 551 -12.30 0.78 -41.42
C PHE A 551 -12.90 -0.55 -41.87
N ASN A 552 -13.59 -1.28 -40.99
CA ASN A 552 -14.28 -2.53 -41.34
C ASN A 552 -15.32 -2.34 -42.46
N TYR A 553 -15.89 -1.14 -42.60
CA TYR A 553 -16.84 -0.78 -43.65
C TYR A 553 -16.23 0.05 -44.81
N GLY A 554 -14.90 0.03 -44.97
CA GLY A 554 -14.23 0.45 -46.21
C GLY A 554 -13.80 1.92 -46.30
N SER A 555 -13.75 2.65 -45.18
CA SER A 555 -13.21 4.02 -45.15
C SER A 555 -11.80 4.11 -45.73
N GLU A 556 -11.51 5.16 -46.49
CA GLU A 556 -10.17 5.44 -47.02
C GLU A 556 -9.20 5.84 -45.90
N SER A 557 -9.66 6.70 -45.00
CA SER A 557 -8.89 7.15 -43.85
C SER A 557 -9.80 7.48 -42.68
N VAL A 558 -9.29 7.32 -41.46
CA VAL A 558 -10.02 7.61 -40.22
C VAL A 558 -9.15 8.45 -39.30
N THR A 559 -9.66 9.60 -38.87
CA THR A 559 -8.99 10.48 -37.90
C THR A 559 -9.87 10.71 -36.69
N ALA A 560 -9.40 10.34 -35.50
CA ALA A 560 -10.01 10.73 -34.24
C ALA A 560 -9.46 12.09 -33.79
N VAL A 561 -10.34 13.03 -33.48
CA VAL A 561 -9.99 14.37 -33.01
C VAL A 561 -10.49 14.58 -31.58
N ASP A 562 -9.67 15.18 -30.72
CA ASP A 562 -10.06 15.44 -29.34
C ASP A 562 -9.49 16.78 -28.84
N ILE A 563 -10.22 17.45 -27.94
CA ILE A 563 -9.81 18.70 -27.30
C ILE A 563 -8.70 18.48 -26.27
N GLN A 564 -8.60 17.27 -25.73
CA GLN A 564 -7.64 16.88 -24.71
C GLN A 564 -6.83 15.67 -25.15
N LYS A 565 -5.85 15.28 -24.32
CA LYS A 565 -5.12 14.04 -24.53
C LYS A 565 -6.12 12.86 -24.59
N PRO A 566 -6.00 11.93 -25.56
CA PRO A 566 -6.92 10.82 -25.73
C PRO A 566 -7.13 10.04 -24.44
N ALA A 567 -8.39 9.81 -24.09
CA ALA A 567 -8.78 9.01 -22.93
C ALA A 567 -8.78 7.50 -23.23
N ALA A 568 -8.71 7.11 -24.50
CA ALA A 568 -8.68 5.71 -24.91
C ALA A 568 -7.40 4.99 -24.45
N PHE A 569 -7.56 3.72 -24.07
CA PHE A 569 -6.48 2.83 -23.67
C PHE A 569 -6.81 1.38 -24.00
N GLY A 570 -5.83 0.48 -23.89
CA GLY A 570 -6.06 -0.95 -24.03
C GLY A 570 -6.39 -1.39 -25.45
N ALA A 571 -7.15 -2.49 -25.57
CA ALA A 571 -7.38 -3.18 -26.84
C ALA A 571 -8.05 -2.28 -27.89
N GLU A 572 -8.97 -1.40 -27.47
CA GLU A 572 -9.67 -0.47 -28.34
C GLU A 572 -8.70 0.44 -29.11
N MET A 573 -7.76 1.04 -28.38
CA MET A 573 -6.76 1.94 -28.96
C MET A 573 -5.78 1.19 -29.86
N GLU A 574 -5.34 0.00 -29.46
CA GLU A 574 -4.40 -0.81 -30.23
C GLU A 574 -5.03 -1.32 -31.54
N ILE A 575 -6.28 -1.77 -31.51
CA ILE A 575 -7.01 -2.22 -32.70
C ILE A 575 -7.19 -1.06 -33.69
N ALA A 576 -7.70 0.09 -33.23
CA ALA A 576 -7.93 1.25 -34.08
C ALA A 576 -6.62 1.75 -34.73
N LYS A 577 -5.55 1.90 -33.94
CA LYS A 577 -4.23 2.28 -34.46
C LYS A 577 -3.65 1.24 -35.41
N GLY A 578 -3.80 -0.05 -35.11
CA GLY A 578 -3.36 -1.14 -35.97
C GLY A 578 -4.02 -1.12 -37.35
N LYS A 579 -5.24 -0.58 -37.46
CA LYS A 579 -5.94 -0.35 -38.74
C LYS A 579 -5.59 0.97 -39.43
N GLY A 580 -4.79 1.83 -38.79
CA GLY A 580 -4.32 3.10 -39.35
C GLY A 580 -5.06 4.35 -38.84
N THR A 581 -5.81 4.27 -37.74
CA THR A 581 -6.46 5.45 -37.15
C THR A 581 -5.43 6.49 -36.73
N GLN A 582 -5.57 7.71 -37.25
CA GLN A 582 -4.79 8.86 -36.81
C GLN A 582 -5.49 9.54 -35.63
N VAL A 583 -4.72 10.03 -34.65
CA VAL A 583 -5.28 10.71 -33.48
C VAL A 583 -4.68 12.11 -33.38
N ALA A 584 -5.53 13.13 -33.50
CA ALA A 584 -5.12 14.54 -33.50
C ALA A 584 -5.70 15.29 -32.30
N TRP A 585 -4.83 15.85 -31.47
CA TRP A 585 -5.19 16.64 -30.30
C TRP A 585 -4.08 17.67 -30.00
N PRO A 586 -4.39 18.82 -29.38
CA PRO A 586 -5.72 19.32 -29.09
C PRO A 586 -6.41 19.88 -30.35
N ARG A 587 -7.66 19.50 -30.60
CA ARG A 587 -8.50 19.97 -31.71
C ARG A 587 -9.92 20.27 -31.22
N LEU A 588 -10.32 21.54 -31.31
CA LEU A 588 -11.66 22.00 -30.94
C LEU A 588 -12.46 22.36 -32.19
N THR A 589 -13.53 21.61 -32.43
CA THR A 589 -14.42 21.81 -33.59
C THR A 589 -15.13 23.16 -33.52
N GLU A 590 -15.13 23.90 -34.63
CA GLU A 590 -15.84 25.16 -34.81
C GLU A 590 -17.12 24.99 -35.62
N LYS A 591 -17.03 24.32 -36.77
CA LYS A 591 -18.16 24.03 -37.66
C LYS A 591 -17.89 22.81 -38.53
N TYR A 592 -18.95 22.16 -38.98
CA TYR A 592 -18.90 21.13 -40.01
C TYR A 592 -19.64 21.63 -41.25
N ASP A 593 -18.96 21.64 -42.39
CA ASP A 593 -19.56 21.97 -43.69
C ASP A 593 -19.77 20.66 -44.47
N ALA A 594 -20.95 20.06 -44.32
CA ALA A 594 -21.29 18.80 -44.97
C ALA A 594 -21.30 18.91 -46.51
N LYS A 595 -21.59 20.08 -47.07
CA LYS A 595 -21.64 20.29 -48.53
C LYS A 595 -20.24 20.27 -49.14
N ASN A 596 -19.30 20.94 -48.48
CA ASN A 596 -17.89 20.97 -48.90
C ASN A 596 -17.06 19.85 -48.27
N LYS A 597 -17.68 18.96 -47.47
CA LYS A 597 -17.05 17.81 -46.80
C LYS A 597 -15.82 18.22 -45.98
N LYS A 598 -15.96 19.26 -45.17
CA LYS A 598 -14.86 19.81 -44.35
C LYS A 598 -15.26 20.06 -42.92
N LEU A 599 -14.40 19.65 -41.99
CA LEU A 599 -14.47 19.98 -40.58
C LEU A 599 -13.48 21.11 -40.26
N HIS A 600 -13.97 22.19 -39.67
CA HIS A 600 -13.17 23.36 -39.30
C HIS A 600 -12.93 23.41 -37.80
N PHE A 601 -11.73 23.85 -37.41
CA PHE A 601 -11.30 23.97 -36.02
C PHE A 601 -11.11 25.44 -35.63
N LYS A 602 -11.23 25.74 -34.33
CA LYS A 602 -11.09 27.10 -33.80
C LYS A 602 -9.69 27.71 -33.95
N ASP A 603 -8.67 26.90 -34.23
CA ASP A 603 -7.30 27.38 -34.50
C ASP A 603 -7.12 27.86 -35.96
N GLY A 604 -8.20 27.90 -36.74
CA GLY A 604 -8.20 28.31 -38.15
C GLY A 604 -7.87 27.19 -39.14
N SER A 605 -7.48 26.01 -38.66
CA SER A 605 -7.22 24.86 -39.53
C SER A 605 -8.51 24.11 -39.91
N SER A 606 -8.43 23.26 -40.94
CA SER A 606 -9.54 22.40 -41.38
C SER A 606 -9.04 21.05 -41.87
N MET A 607 -9.92 20.06 -41.93
CA MET A 607 -9.66 18.75 -42.50
C MET A 607 -10.82 18.28 -43.38
N ASP A 608 -10.50 17.48 -44.39
CA ASP A 608 -11.51 16.81 -45.21
C ASP A 608 -12.24 15.74 -44.37
N ALA A 609 -13.55 15.72 -44.44
CA ALA A 609 -14.42 14.81 -43.71
C ALA A 609 -15.68 14.51 -44.53
N ASP A 610 -15.71 13.35 -45.19
CA ASP A 610 -16.88 12.85 -45.93
C ASP A 610 -17.97 12.32 -44.99
N PHE A 611 -17.57 11.86 -43.80
CA PHE A 611 -18.46 11.33 -42.79
C PHE A 611 -17.92 11.67 -41.40
N VAL A 612 -18.79 12.16 -40.52
CA VAL A 612 -18.39 12.59 -39.18
C VAL A 612 -19.21 11.84 -38.14
N VAL A 613 -18.53 11.32 -37.12
CA VAL A 613 -19.16 10.66 -35.97
C VAL A 613 -18.80 11.40 -34.68
N MET A 614 -19.77 11.65 -33.81
CA MET A 614 -19.56 12.30 -32.52
C MET A 614 -19.59 11.29 -31.37
N SER A 615 -18.49 11.19 -30.61
CA SER A 615 -18.26 10.26 -29.51
C SER A 615 -17.85 10.97 -28.21
N ILE A 616 -18.71 11.85 -27.70
CA ILE A 616 -18.44 12.68 -26.51
C ILE A 616 -19.20 12.23 -25.25
N GLY A 617 -19.71 11.00 -25.26
CA GLY A 617 -20.42 10.37 -24.13
C GLY A 617 -21.94 10.51 -24.19
N ASP A 618 -22.61 9.73 -23.34
CA ASP A 618 -24.07 9.63 -23.28
C ASP A 618 -24.59 10.08 -21.89
N VAL A 619 -25.88 10.37 -21.80
CA VAL A 619 -26.63 10.62 -20.56
C VAL A 619 -27.86 9.70 -20.47
N PRO A 620 -28.39 9.42 -19.29
CA PRO A 620 -29.58 8.59 -19.15
C PRO A 620 -30.85 9.39 -19.44
N GLN A 621 -31.87 8.71 -19.95
CA GLN A 621 -33.21 9.29 -20.15
C GLN A 621 -34.06 8.99 -18.92
N ILE A 622 -34.29 10.00 -18.07
CA ILE A 622 -34.91 9.83 -16.75
C ILE A 622 -36.27 10.53 -16.60
N ASP A 623 -36.85 11.03 -17.70
CA ASP A 623 -38.08 11.85 -17.70
C ASP A 623 -39.33 11.09 -17.19
N PHE A 624 -39.28 9.76 -17.16
CA PHE A 624 -40.36 8.93 -16.64
C PHE A 624 -40.39 8.84 -15.10
N LEU A 625 -39.33 9.29 -14.41
CA LEU A 625 -39.21 9.19 -12.96
C LEU A 625 -40.01 10.30 -12.25
N PRO A 626 -40.57 10.02 -11.06
CA PRO A 626 -41.22 11.04 -10.24
C PRO A 626 -40.19 12.06 -9.71
N GLN A 627 -40.64 13.28 -9.42
CA GLN A 627 -39.81 14.37 -8.87
C GLN A 627 -39.14 14.01 -7.53
N GLY A 628 -39.67 13.02 -6.80
CA GLY A 628 -39.08 12.53 -5.55
C GLY A 628 -37.75 11.80 -5.70
N ILE A 629 -37.37 11.39 -6.92
CA ILE A 629 -36.06 10.78 -7.20
C ILE A 629 -35.10 11.88 -7.65
N HIS A 630 -34.13 12.19 -6.79
CA HIS A 630 -33.18 13.27 -7.04
C HIS A 630 -32.15 12.89 -8.12
N SER A 631 -31.92 13.82 -9.05
CA SER A 631 -30.85 13.73 -10.05
C SER A 631 -30.01 15.02 -10.08
N GLU A 632 -28.74 14.89 -10.44
CA GLU A 632 -27.83 16.03 -10.62
C GLU A 632 -27.13 15.91 -11.97
N ARG A 633 -27.16 16.97 -12.77
CA ARG A 633 -26.54 17.01 -14.11
C ARG A 633 -26.98 15.83 -15.01
N GLY A 634 -28.22 15.38 -14.84
CA GLY A 634 -28.82 14.27 -15.58
C GLY A 634 -28.53 12.87 -15.04
N TRP A 635 -27.81 12.70 -13.92
CA TRP A 635 -27.53 11.39 -13.31
C TRP A 635 -28.33 11.19 -12.03
N ILE A 636 -28.84 9.98 -11.80
CA ILE A 636 -29.56 9.66 -10.55
C ILE A 636 -28.58 9.64 -9.39
N LYS A 637 -28.91 10.32 -8.30
CA LYS A 637 -28.11 10.30 -7.08
C LYS A 637 -28.49 9.11 -6.21
N VAL A 638 -27.46 8.44 -5.70
CA VAL A 638 -27.59 7.29 -4.81
C VAL A 638 -26.63 7.41 -3.62
N ASN A 639 -26.97 6.74 -2.52
CA ASN A 639 -26.06 6.53 -1.40
C ASN A 639 -25.09 5.36 -1.68
N ASP A 640 -24.23 5.04 -0.70
CA ASP A 640 -23.25 3.94 -0.79
C ASP A 640 -23.90 2.55 -0.97
N ASN A 641 -25.21 2.43 -0.71
CA ASN A 641 -25.98 1.21 -0.91
C ASN A 641 -26.68 1.14 -2.28
N TYR A 642 -26.45 2.12 -3.17
CA TYR A 642 -27.13 2.29 -4.45
C TYR A 642 -28.63 2.66 -4.34
N GLN A 643 -29.07 3.09 -3.16
CA GLN A 643 -30.45 3.51 -2.91
C GLN A 643 -30.61 4.98 -3.29
N THR A 644 -31.72 5.32 -3.94
CA THR A 644 -32.06 6.70 -4.31
C THR A 644 -32.65 7.46 -3.10
N SER A 645 -33.15 8.68 -3.33
CA SER A 645 -33.93 9.43 -2.33
C SER A 645 -35.27 8.77 -1.98
N ASP A 646 -35.77 7.84 -2.80
CA ASP A 646 -36.89 6.96 -2.45
C ASP A 646 -36.35 5.64 -1.88
N VAL A 647 -36.82 5.26 -0.69
CA VAL A 647 -36.39 4.06 0.03
C VAL A 647 -36.65 2.75 -0.71
N LYS A 648 -37.63 2.75 -1.62
CA LYS A 648 -38.02 1.60 -2.42
C LYS A 648 -37.22 1.47 -3.72
N VAL A 649 -36.54 2.55 -4.12
CA VAL A 649 -35.94 2.65 -5.45
C VAL A 649 -34.42 2.70 -5.36
N PHE A 650 -33.78 1.83 -6.13
CA PHE A 650 -32.33 1.75 -6.30
C PHE A 650 -31.95 2.11 -7.73
N ALA A 651 -30.73 2.61 -7.93
CA ALA A 651 -30.23 2.92 -9.26
C ALA A 651 -28.76 2.48 -9.41
N ILE A 652 -28.44 1.84 -10.54
CA ILE A 652 -27.15 1.17 -10.75
C ILE A 652 -26.66 1.24 -12.20
N GLY A 653 -25.36 0.99 -12.39
CA GLY A 653 -24.70 1.07 -13.68
C GLY A 653 -24.60 2.50 -14.20
N ASP A 654 -24.59 2.66 -15.52
CA ASP A 654 -24.33 3.97 -16.12
C ASP A 654 -25.37 5.02 -15.74
N VAL A 655 -26.59 4.68 -15.31
CA VAL A 655 -27.61 5.68 -14.93
C VAL A 655 -27.19 6.58 -13.76
N THR A 656 -26.25 6.12 -12.92
CA THR A 656 -25.68 6.89 -11.80
C THR A 656 -24.37 7.60 -12.16
N GLY A 657 -23.83 7.35 -13.35
CA GLY A 657 -22.56 7.87 -13.85
C GLY A 657 -21.85 6.86 -14.75
N LEU A 658 -21.19 7.33 -15.82
CA LEU A 658 -20.46 6.48 -16.76
C LEU A 658 -19.33 5.70 -16.09
N GLY A 659 -19.18 4.42 -16.43
CA GLY A 659 -18.06 3.60 -15.96
C GLY A 659 -17.72 2.45 -16.91
N LEU A 660 -16.81 1.59 -16.47
CA LEU A 660 -16.52 0.33 -17.17
C LEU A 660 -17.67 -0.67 -16.98
N ILE A 661 -17.81 -1.60 -17.93
CA ILE A 661 -18.83 -2.67 -17.86
C ILE A 661 -18.71 -3.52 -16.59
N THR A 662 -17.49 -3.75 -16.09
CA THR A 662 -17.29 -4.46 -14.81
C THR A 662 -17.80 -3.67 -13.60
N HIS A 663 -17.85 -2.33 -13.65
CA HIS A 663 -18.50 -1.52 -12.62
C HIS A 663 -20.02 -1.73 -12.66
N ALA A 664 -20.62 -1.79 -13.85
CA ALA A 664 -22.05 -2.09 -13.99
C ALA A 664 -22.40 -3.45 -13.36
N ILE A 665 -21.63 -4.50 -13.65
CA ILE A 665 -21.78 -5.81 -13.00
C ILE A 665 -21.60 -5.71 -11.48
N GLY A 666 -20.56 -5.01 -11.02
CA GLY A 666 -20.26 -4.79 -9.60
C GLY A 666 -21.38 -4.07 -8.85
N HIS A 667 -21.89 -2.97 -9.40
CA HIS A 667 -23.02 -2.21 -8.86
C HIS A 667 -24.23 -3.12 -8.69
N GLY A 668 -24.54 -3.93 -9.70
CA GLY A 668 -25.67 -4.84 -9.63
C GLY A 668 -25.52 -5.92 -8.56
N ARG A 669 -24.32 -6.48 -8.39
CA ARG A 669 -24.02 -7.45 -7.33
C ARG A 669 -24.14 -6.83 -5.94
N LEU A 670 -23.52 -5.68 -5.72
CA LEU A 670 -23.50 -5.01 -4.42
C LEU A 670 -24.91 -4.52 -4.03
N ALA A 671 -25.64 -3.94 -4.99
CA ALA A 671 -27.04 -3.55 -4.78
C ALA A 671 -27.93 -4.76 -4.47
N ALA A 672 -27.77 -5.89 -5.18
CA ALA A 672 -28.50 -7.12 -4.88
C ALA A 672 -28.24 -7.64 -3.45
N GLU A 673 -26.99 -7.60 -2.98
CA GLU A 673 -26.69 -7.93 -1.59
C GLU A 673 -27.41 -6.97 -0.62
N ASN A 674 -27.33 -5.66 -0.85
CA ASN A 674 -28.02 -4.66 -0.01
C ASN A 674 -29.52 -4.86 0.05
N ILE A 675 -30.14 -5.06 -1.11
CA ILE A 675 -31.58 -5.29 -1.25
C ILE A 675 -31.98 -6.57 -0.54
N HIS A 676 -31.20 -7.66 -0.68
CA HIS A 676 -31.51 -8.92 0.01
C HIS A 676 -31.52 -8.74 1.53
N TYR A 677 -30.52 -8.10 2.13
CA TYR A 677 -30.51 -7.83 3.58
C TYR A 677 -31.66 -6.92 4.00
N LEU A 678 -31.98 -5.89 3.18
CA LEU A 678 -33.08 -4.98 3.44
C LEU A 678 -34.44 -5.70 3.49
N VAL A 679 -34.78 -6.48 2.46
CA VAL A 679 -36.10 -7.15 2.39
C VAL A 679 -36.22 -8.32 3.37
N SER A 680 -35.11 -9.01 3.65
CA SER A 680 -35.08 -10.11 4.63
C SER A 680 -35.01 -9.63 6.08
N HIS A 681 -34.91 -8.32 6.33
CA HIS A 681 -34.73 -7.73 7.66
C HIS A 681 -33.53 -8.31 8.42
N ALA A 682 -32.49 -8.73 7.69
CA ALA A 682 -31.30 -9.33 8.23
C ALA A 682 -30.19 -8.27 8.44
N PRO A 683 -29.44 -8.33 9.55
CA PRO A 683 -28.35 -7.38 9.78
C PRO A 683 -27.23 -7.58 8.76
N ARG A 684 -26.70 -6.47 8.21
CA ARG A 684 -25.56 -6.46 7.29
C ARG A 684 -24.31 -5.96 8.02
N PHE A 685 -23.25 -6.76 7.99
CA PHE A 685 -21.93 -6.38 8.47
C PHE A 685 -20.92 -6.48 7.32
N PRO A 686 -20.77 -5.43 6.49
CA PRO A 686 -19.83 -5.47 5.39
C PRO A 686 -18.39 -5.51 5.94
N GLU A 687 -17.64 -6.53 5.56
CA GLU A 687 -16.25 -6.66 5.98
C GLU A 687 -15.35 -5.79 5.07
N ILE A 688 -15.01 -4.59 5.53
CA ILE A 688 -14.12 -3.68 4.79
C ILE A 688 -12.67 -4.10 5.05
N LYS A 689 -12.08 -4.80 4.08
CA LYS A 689 -10.68 -5.23 4.14
C LYS A 689 -9.76 -4.25 3.43
N GLN A 690 -8.66 -3.88 4.08
CA GLN A 690 -7.58 -3.16 3.41
C GLN A 690 -6.82 -4.08 2.46
N VAL A 691 -6.25 -3.52 1.39
CA VAL A 691 -5.37 -4.28 0.49
C VAL A 691 -4.11 -4.69 1.24
N ILE A 692 -3.68 -5.94 1.07
CA ILE A 692 -2.39 -6.39 1.62
C ILE A 692 -1.23 -5.63 0.93
N PRO A 693 -0.32 -5.00 1.70
CA PRO A 693 0.90 -4.40 1.14
C PRO A 693 1.72 -5.44 0.36
N TYR A 694 2.26 -5.04 -0.80
CA TYR A 694 2.98 -5.95 -1.68
C TYR A 694 4.23 -6.54 -1.02
N GLU A 695 4.86 -5.80 -0.11
CA GLU A 695 6.10 -6.13 0.61
C GLU A 695 5.91 -7.28 1.61
N ARG A 696 4.65 -7.57 1.97
CA ARG A 696 4.28 -8.72 2.81
C ARG A 696 4.29 -10.04 2.03
N ILE A 697 4.22 -9.98 0.70
CA ILE A 697 4.29 -11.17 -0.16
C ILE A 697 5.75 -11.42 -0.50
N LYS A 698 6.25 -12.60 -0.16
CA LYS A 698 7.65 -12.99 -0.39
C LYS A 698 7.77 -13.66 -1.75
N THR A 699 8.16 -12.88 -2.75
CA THR A 699 8.24 -13.33 -4.14
C THR A 699 9.35 -14.35 -4.36
N GLU A 700 10.33 -14.43 -3.45
CA GLU A 700 11.48 -15.33 -3.49
C GLU A 700 11.10 -16.81 -3.42
N TYR A 701 9.89 -17.14 -2.94
CA TYR A 701 9.38 -18.52 -2.91
C TYR A 701 8.69 -18.96 -4.21
N TYR A 702 8.67 -18.11 -5.23
CA TYR A 702 7.93 -18.37 -6.46
C TYR A 702 8.86 -18.33 -7.67
N ASP A 703 8.91 -19.43 -8.40
CA ASP A 703 9.66 -19.52 -9.66
C ASP A 703 9.02 -18.65 -10.76
N VAL A 704 9.87 -18.12 -11.64
CA VAL A 704 9.44 -17.41 -12.86
C VAL A 704 8.77 -18.41 -13.81
N CYS A 705 7.56 -18.08 -14.25
CA CYS A 705 6.76 -18.95 -15.10
C CYS A 705 7.24 -18.87 -16.56
N LYS A 706 7.53 -20.05 -17.16
CA LYS A 706 7.97 -20.18 -18.56
C LYS A 706 7.01 -20.99 -19.45
N GLY A 707 5.89 -21.47 -18.90
CA GLY A 707 4.96 -22.38 -19.59
C GLY A 707 3.74 -21.68 -20.20
N ASP A 708 3.02 -22.44 -21.03
CA ASP A 708 1.73 -22.07 -21.59
C ASP A 708 0.61 -22.09 -20.54
N PHE A 709 -0.57 -21.58 -20.94
CA PHE A 709 -1.74 -21.54 -20.07
C PHE A 709 -2.34 -22.94 -19.85
N SER A 710 -2.45 -23.34 -18.58
CA SER A 710 -3.43 -24.32 -18.11
C SER A 710 -4.01 -23.85 -16.77
N PRO A 711 -5.25 -24.23 -16.39
CA PRO A 711 -5.82 -23.87 -15.10
C PRO A 711 -4.92 -24.23 -13.93
N GLU A 712 -4.28 -25.39 -13.96
CA GLU A 712 -3.41 -25.91 -12.90
C GLU A 712 -2.11 -25.11 -12.81
N ALA A 713 -1.51 -24.77 -13.96
CA ALA A 713 -0.31 -23.93 -13.99
C ALA A 713 -0.61 -22.52 -13.44
N GLU A 714 -1.75 -21.93 -13.81
CA GLU A 714 -2.22 -20.64 -13.29
C GLU A 714 -2.51 -20.68 -11.79
N ALA A 715 -3.11 -21.77 -11.32
CA ALA A 715 -3.39 -21.96 -9.90
C ALA A 715 -2.11 -22.13 -9.08
N ASN A 716 -1.13 -22.85 -9.63
CA ASN A 716 0.16 -23.06 -8.99
C ASN A 716 1.00 -21.79 -8.93
N LYS A 717 0.95 -20.93 -9.97
CA LYS A 717 1.68 -19.67 -10.02
C LYS A 717 1.08 -18.57 -9.12
N CYS A 718 -0.18 -18.72 -8.70
CA CYS A 718 -0.87 -17.77 -7.81
C CYS A 718 -0.18 -17.69 -6.43
N MET A 719 0.18 -16.46 -6.02
CA MET A 719 0.84 -16.19 -4.74
C MET A 719 -0.10 -16.21 -3.51
N SER A 720 -1.40 -16.43 -3.72
CA SER A 720 -2.43 -16.49 -2.67
C SER A 720 -2.35 -15.31 -1.68
N CYS A 721 -2.20 -14.08 -2.19
CA CYS A 721 -1.97 -12.91 -1.36
C CYS A 721 -3.06 -12.78 -0.28
N ALA A 722 -2.64 -12.61 0.98
CA ALA A 722 -3.51 -12.54 2.16
C ALA A 722 -4.30 -13.81 2.52
N THR A 723 -4.05 -14.94 1.84
CA THR A 723 -4.72 -16.22 2.14
C THR A 723 -3.69 -17.34 2.28
N CYS A 724 -3.85 -18.18 3.28
CA CYS A 724 -2.94 -19.29 3.54
C CYS A 724 -3.01 -20.30 2.37
N ARG A 725 -1.84 -20.75 1.92
CA ARG A 725 -1.70 -21.80 0.89
C ARG A 725 -1.54 -23.20 1.51
N ASP A 726 -1.59 -23.32 2.83
CA ASP A 726 -1.33 -24.56 3.56
C ASP A 726 0.03 -25.20 3.26
N CYS A 727 1.06 -24.39 3.01
CA CYS A 727 2.41 -24.87 2.66
C CYS A 727 3.19 -25.47 3.84
N ARG A 728 2.66 -25.42 5.07
CA ARG A 728 3.28 -25.89 6.33
C ARG A 728 4.65 -25.32 6.68
N MET A 729 5.20 -24.40 5.89
CA MET A 729 6.53 -23.80 6.15
C MET A 729 6.65 -23.16 7.54
N CYS A 730 5.58 -22.52 8.03
CA CYS A 730 5.58 -21.91 9.37
C CYS A 730 5.61 -22.93 10.51
N GLU A 731 4.98 -24.09 10.33
CA GLU A 731 5.03 -25.23 11.24
C GLU A 731 6.45 -25.85 11.20
N THR A 732 6.95 -26.18 10.01
CA THR A 732 8.29 -26.78 9.84
C THR A 732 9.43 -25.88 10.34
N THR A 733 9.33 -24.56 10.13
CA THR A 733 10.39 -23.61 10.54
C THR A 733 10.33 -23.27 12.03
N CYS A 734 9.24 -23.62 12.72
CA CYS A 734 9.11 -23.33 14.14
C CYS A 734 10.00 -24.29 14.96
N TYR A 735 11.22 -23.84 15.26
CA TYR A 735 12.19 -24.63 16.03
C TYR A 735 11.63 -25.16 17.36
N TRP A 736 10.78 -24.38 18.01
CA TRP A 736 10.17 -24.71 19.30
C TRP A 736 8.89 -25.56 19.18
N GLY A 737 8.46 -25.90 17.97
CA GLY A 737 7.20 -26.64 17.76
C GLY A 737 5.95 -25.89 18.21
N ALA A 738 6.03 -24.57 18.35
CA ALA A 738 4.95 -23.74 18.88
C ALA A 738 3.82 -23.47 17.88
N ILE A 739 3.91 -23.92 16.63
CA ILE A 739 2.89 -23.70 15.60
C ILE A 739 2.39 -25.07 15.14
N SER A 740 1.07 -25.24 15.12
CA SER A 740 0.43 -26.46 14.62
C SER A 740 -0.75 -26.13 13.73
N ARG A 741 -1.03 -27.01 12.76
CA ARG A 741 -2.21 -26.92 11.91
C ARG A 741 -3.39 -27.64 12.56
N VAL A 742 -4.54 -26.98 12.65
CA VAL A 742 -5.81 -27.52 13.12
C VAL A 742 -6.77 -27.60 11.94
N GLU A 743 -7.39 -28.76 11.73
CA GLU A 743 -8.42 -28.96 10.70
C GLU A 743 -9.80 -29.05 11.36
N HIS A 744 -10.77 -28.34 10.79
CA HIS A 744 -12.14 -28.33 11.26
C HIS A 744 -13.01 -29.33 10.49
N LYS A 745 -14.19 -29.65 11.04
CA LYS A 745 -15.11 -30.65 10.47
C LYS A 745 -15.62 -30.31 9.07
N ASP A 746 -15.63 -29.03 8.70
CA ASP A 746 -16.06 -28.54 7.38
C ASP A 746 -14.93 -28.54 6.33
N GLY A 747 -13.74 -29.03 6.69
CA GLY A 747 -12.55 -29.06 5.84
C GLY A 747 -11.79 -27.74 5.78
N SER A 748 -12.23 -26.70 6.50
CA SER A 748 -11.41 -25.51 6.74
C SER A 748 -10.29 -25.83 7.74
N TYR A 749 -9.25 -25.00 7.75
CA TYR A 749 -8.10 -25.20 8.64
C TYR A 749 -7.59 -23.86 9.16
N GLU A 750 -6.90 -23.92 10.30
CA GLU A 750 -6.16 -22.80 10.87
C GLU A 750 -4.77 -23.22 11.36
N TYR A 751 -3.89 -22.23 11.54
CA TYR A 751 -2.61 -22.44 12.22
C TYR A 751 -2.66 -21.75 13.57
N VAL A 752 -2.53 -22.53 14.64
CA VAL A 752 -2.57 -22.06 16.02
C VAL A 752 -1.18 -21.96 16.60
N VAL A 753 -1.01 -21.06 17.58
CA VAL A 753 0.26 -20.82 18.27
C VAL A 753 0.12 -21.27 19.73
N ASP A 754 0.96 -22.21 20.18
CA ASP A 754 1.13 -22.50 21.59
C ASP A 754 1.96 -21.40 22.25
N GLU A 755 1.33 -20.63 23.12
CA GLU A 755 1.96 -19.49 23.78
C GLU A 755 3.05 -19.89 24.77
N ASN A 756 2.97 -21.10 25.36
CA ASN A 756 3.94 -21.58 26.33
C ASN A 756 5.27 -21.96 25.67
N LEU A 757 5.22 -22.36 24.39
CA LEU A 757 6.40 -22.71 23.59
C LEU A 757 6.89 -21.52 22.74
N CYS A 758 6.02 -20.60 22.37
CA CYS A 758 6.35 -19.51 21.45
C CYS A 758 7.21 -18.42 22.10
N ILE A 759 8.44 -18.28 21.63
CA ILE A 759 9.39 -17.24 22.06
C ILE A 759 9.24 -15.89 21.31
N GLY A 760 8.24 -15.73 20.44
CA GLY A 760 8.00 -14.47 19.73
C GLY A 760 9.07 -14.08 18.69
N CYS A 761 9.87 -15.01 18.19
CA CYS A 761 10.98 -14.74 17.26
C CYS A 761 10.58 -14.22 15.88
N GLY A 762 9.34 -14.49 15.45
CA GLY A 762 8.79 -14.02 14.17
C GLY A 762 9.25 -14.74 12.90
N PHE A 763 9.95 -15.89 13.01
CA PHE A 763 10.32 -16.68 11.83
C PHE A 763 9.12 -17.12 11.00
N CYS A 764 7.98 -17.43 11.62
CA CYS A 764 6.73 -17.75 10.91
C CYS A 764 6.25 -16.60 10.01
N ALA A 765 6.39 -15.35 10.48
CA ALA A 765 6.08 -14.15 9.71
C ALA A 765 7.12 -13.91 8.59
N GLY A 766 8.40 -14.13 8.88
CA GLY A 766 9.47 -14.00 7.90
C GLY A 766 9.42 -15.02 6.76
N ILE A 767 9.03 -16.27 7.07
CA ILE A 767 8.99 -17.38 6.11
C ILE A 767 7.68 -17.42 5.31
N CYS A 768 6.63 -16.72 5.74
CA CYS A 768 5.31 -16.82 5.12
C CYS A 768 5.30 -16.22 3.70
N PRO A 769 5.05 -17.02 2.64
CA PRO A 769 5.04 -16.50 1.28
C PRO A 769 3.82 -15.64 0.96
N CYS A 770 2.71 -15.85 1.69
CA CYS A 770 1.40 -15.24 1.43
C CYS A 770 1.11 -14.01 2.33
N GLY A 771 1.98 -13.71 3.28
CA GLY A 771 1.84 -12.58 4.20
C GLY A 771 0.74 -12.73 5.26
N VAL A 772 0.32 -13.96 5.60
CA VAL A 772 -0.78 -14.23 6.57
C VAL A 772 -0.34 -14.25 8.03
N TRP A 773 0.95 -14.20 8.33
CA TRP A 773 1.46 -14.09 9.69
C TRP A 773 1.81 -12.64 10.02
N GLU A 774 1.42 -12.18 11.20
CA GLU A 774 1.76 -10.87 11.75
C GLU A 774 2.45 -11.01 13.09
N MET A 775 3.39 -10.11 13.37
CA MET A 775 3.91 -9.95 14.73
C MET A 775 3.19 -8.78 15.39
N THR A 776 2.52 -9.05 16.50
CA THR A 776 1.83 -8.03 17.30
C THR A 776 2.46 -7.95 18.68
N GLU A 777 2.28 -6.83 19.38
CA GLU A 777 2.72 -6.71 20.77
C GLU A 777 1.95 -7.70 21.64
N ASN A 778 2.66 -8.30 22.60
CA ASN A 778 2.08 -9.21 23.58
C ASN A 778 1.59 -8.39 24.79
N ILE A 779 0.48 -7.68 24.59
CA ILE A 779 -0.18 -6.83 25.60
C ILE A 779 -1.21 -7.64 26.38
#